data_AF-A0A1S3Y1K5-F1
#
_entry.id   AF-A0A1S3Y1K5-F1
#
_cell.length_a   1.000
_cell.length_b   1.000
_cell.length_c   1.000
_cell.angle_alpha   90.00
_cell.angle_beta   90.00
_cell.angle_gamma   90.00
#
_symmetry.space_group_name_H-M   'P 1'
#
loop_
_entity.id
_entity.type
_entity.pdbx_description
1 polymer ?
#
loop_
_entity_poly.entity_id
_entity_poly.type
_entity_poly.pdbx_seq_one_letter_code
_entity_poly.pdbx_strand_id
1 'polypeptide(L)'
;MMVLYGDSSDQRSLSLDDTSSTEESPDQTRLSLETTNDAVPYIGQRFPTHDAAYEFYAEFARGCGFSIRRHRTEGKDGVGKGLTRRYFVCHRAGNTPVKAANDNKPQRNRKSSRCGCQAYMRISKTTDLGVPEWRVTGFMNHHNHELLEPNQVRFLPAYRSISNSDKSRILMFAKTGISVQQMMRLMELEKGVEPGFLPFTEKDVRNLLQSFRKVDPEDESIDLLRMCRSIKEKDPNFKYDFSLDSNNRLENIAWSYASSIQSYDVFGDAVVFDTTHRLTAFDMPLGIWVGVNNYGMPCFFGCVLLREETLRSYSWSLKAFLAFMNGKAPQTVLTDQNMCLKEAINLEMPSTKHALCIWLIVSKFPSWFNAVLGVRYNDWKAEFHRLYNLESVEDFELGWRDMVNSFGLHTNRHIASLFALRSLWALPYLRSHVFAGMTTAGHSKSINAFIQRFLSAQTRLAHFVEQVAVTVDFKDQAGEQQTMQQNLQNICLKTGAPMEAHAATVLTPFAFSKLQEQLVLAAHYASFQTEDSFLVRHHTKLEGGRKVYWVPREGIISCSCHQFEFSGILCRHALRVLSTGNCFQIPDRYLPHRWRRISTPSTKSLQNTHNDHTERVQLLQSMVSTLVTESAKSRERLEIATENVSILLSRIREQPICSQGVRELSSNQRNI
;
A
#
# COMPACT_ATOMS: atom_id res chain seq x y z
N MET A 1 32.55 33.58 29.34
CA MET A 1 32.11 33.13 30.68
C MET A 1 31.32 31.85 30.46
N MET A 2 31.90 30.71 30.85
CA MET A 2 31.30 29.37 30.83
C MET A 2 30.09 29.32 31.76
N VAL A 3 29.08 28.49 31.48
CA VAL A 3 28.65 27.38 32.37
C VAL A 3 27.98 26.30 31.52
N LEU A 4 28.51 25.08 31.64
CA LEU A 4 27.97 23.80 31.18
C LEU A 4 27.10 23.21 32.31
N TYR A 5 26.04 22.49 31.98
CA TYR A 5 25.53 21.41 32.84
C TYR A 5 25.20 20.18 31.99
N GLY A 6 25.90 19.10 32.30
CA GLY A 6 25.63 17.74 31.84
C GLY A 6 24.64 17.05 32.77
N ASP A 7 23.97 16.05 32.22
CA ASP A 7 23.00 15.19 32.90
C ASP A 7 23.66 13.83 33.17
N SER A 8 23.62 13.38 34.42
CA SER A 8 24.16 12.11 34.89
C SER A 8 23.03 11.22 35.40
N SER A 9 22.86 10.08 34.75
CA SER A 9 22.04 8.96 35.19
C SER A 9 22.60 8.32 36.46
N ASP A 10 21.76 8.09 37.48
CA ASP A 10 21.97 6.96 38.39
C ASP A 10 20.67 6.44 39.04
N GLN A 11 20.58 5.11 38.96
CA GLN A 11 20.00 4.11 39.86
C GLN A 11 18.93 4.51 40.90
N ARG A 12 17.80 3.79 40.86
CA ARG A 12 17.04 3.47 42.08
C ARG A 12 16.42 2.07 42.01
N SER A 13 17.04 1.18 42.75
CA SER A 13 16.56 -0.09 43.28
C SER A 13 15.36 0.11 44.21
N LEU A 14 14.35 -0.77 44.13
CA LEU A 14 13.34 -0.96 45.17
C LEU A 14 13.21 -2.44 45.49
N SER A 15 13.68 -2.78 46.69
CA SER A 15 13.47 -4.01 47.44
C SER A 15 12.09 -4.02 48.10
N LEU A 16 11.45 -5.19 48.20
CA LEU A 16 10.38 -5.48 49.13
C LEU A 16 10.48 -6.97 49.52
N ASP A 17 10.85 -7.23 50.77
CA ASP A 17 10.81 -8.54 51.41
C ASP A 17 9.48 -8.76 52.15
N ASP A 18 9.02 -10.01 52.08
CA ASP A 18 8.34 -10.88 53.04
C ASP A 18 7.07 -10.47 53.82
N THR A 19 6.02 -11.31 53.68
CA THR A 19 5.64 -12.26 54.75
C THR A 19 4.60 -13.32 54.31
N SER A 20 5.03 -14.58 54.43
CA SER A 20 4.33 -15.83 54.81
C SER A 20 2.92 -16.18 54.30
N SER A 21 2.81 -17.37 53.68
CA SER A 21 2.24 -18.55 54.38
C SER A 21 2.56 -19.86 53.65
N THR A 22 3.17 -20.78 54.39
CA THR A 22 3.45 -22.19 54.09
C THR A 22 2.25 -23.06 54.44
N GLU A 23 1.90 -24.01 53.56
CA GLU A 23 1.43 -25.34 53.95
C GLU A 23 2.17 -26.41 53.12
N GLU A 24 2.73 -27.38 53.84
CA GLU A 24 3.50 -28.54 53.39
C GLU A 24 2.60 -29.59 52.71
N SER A 25 3.06 -30.39 51.74
CA SER A 25 3.67 -31.73 51.96
C SER A 25 3.48 -32.58 50.66
N PRO A 26 4.15 -33.72 50.44
CA PRO A 26 5.57 -34.00 50.51
C PRO A 26 6.11 -34.59 49.19
N ASP A 27 7.43 -34.54 49.07
CA ASP A 27 8.27 -35.19 48.07
C ASP A 27 8.31 -36.73 48.27
N GLN A 28 8.04 -37.48 47.21
CA GLN A 28 8.34 -38.91 46.93
C GLN A 28 7.45 -39.29 45.72
N THR A 29 7.94 -39.65 44.54
CA THR A 29 8.93 -40.69 44.25
C THR A 29 9.53 -40.42 42.87
N ARG A 30 10.86 -40.45 42.77
CA ARG A 30 11.58 -40.63 41.50
C ARG A 30 11.12 -41.94 40.86
N LEU A 31 10.15 -41.88 39.94
CA LEU A 31 9.95 -42.92 38.94
C LEU A 31 10.89 -42.60 37.79
N SER A 32 12.15 -43.00 37.97
CA SER A 32 13.03 -43.37 36.87
C SER A 32 12.33 -44.47 36.07
N LEU A 33 11.56 -44.07 35.06
CA LEU A 33 11.23 -44.95 33.95
C LEU A 33 12.56 -45.19 33.23
N GLU A 34 13.18 -46.31 33.60
CA GLU A 34 14.25 -46.97 32.85
C GLU A 34 13.87 -46.93 31.37
N THR A 35 14.50 -46.01 30.64
CA THR A 35 14.45 -46.00 29.19
C THR A 35 15.29 -47.19 28.78
N THR A 36 14.62 -48.24 28.34
CA THR A 36 15.24 -49.45 27.80
C THR A 36 16.31 -49.08 26.78
N ASN A 37 17.37 -49.88 26.76
CA ASN A 37 18.64 -49.75 26.05
C ASN A 37 18.56 -49.73 24.49
N ASP A 38 17.61 -48.99 23.89
CA ASP A 38 17.25 -49.07 22.46
C ASP A 38 17.90 -48.01 21.54
N ALA A 39 18.87 -47.23 22.03
CA ALA A 39 19.37 -46.08 21.27
C ALA A 39 20.35 -46.43 20.14
N VAL A 40 21.07 -47.55 20.20
CA VAL A 40 22.16 -47.86 19.23
C VAL A 40 21.72 -48.94 18.25
N PRO A 41 21.80 -48.71 16.92
CA PRO A 41 21.51 -49.74 15.93
C PRO A 41 22.37 -50.99 16.11
N TYR A 42 21.76 -52.18 16.02
CA TYR A 42 22.47 -53.46 16.13
C TYR A 42 22.15 -54.41 14.97
N ILE A 43 23.08 -55.31 14.67
CA ILE A 43 22.92 -56.30 13.59
C ILE A 43 21.78 -57.27 13.98
N GLY A 44 20.84 -57.47 13.08
CA GLY A 44 19.65 -58.31 13.29
C GLY A 44 18.39 -57.53 13.68
N GLN A 45 18.50 -56.24 14.01
CA GLN A 45 17.35 -55.39 14.33
C GLN A 45 16.34 -55.34 13.16
N ARG A 46 15.05 -55.45 13.47
CA ARG A 46 13.96 -55.67 12.50
C ARG A 46 13.11 -54.41 12.34
N PHE A 47 12.73 -54.10 11.11
CA PHE A 47 11.86 -52.98 10.75
C PHE A 47 10.78 -53.44 9.76
N PRO A 48 9.55 -52.91 9.87
CA PRO A 48 8.47 -53.24 8.94
C PRO A 48 8.72 -52.68 7.54
N THR A 49 9.38 -51.51 7.45
CA THR A 49 9.68 -50.84 6.18
C THR A 49 11.11 -50.30 6.19
N HIS A 50 11.68 -50.08 5.00
CA HIS A 50 12.97 -49.40 4.91
C HIS A 50 12.89 -47.93 5.37
N ASP A 51 11.70 -47.31 5.35
CA ASP A 51 11.51 -45.94 5.81
C ASP A 51 11.47 -45.86 7.34
N ALA A 52 10.85 -46.83 8.01
CA ALA A 52 10.95 -46.97 9.47
C ALA A 52 12.42 -47.15 9.92
N ALA A 53 13.19 -47.97 9.18
CA ALA A 53 14.63 -48.11 9.43
C ALA A 53 15.41 -46.80 9.16
N TYR A 54 15.00 -46.03 8.16
CA TYR A 54 15.60 -44.73 7.86
C TYR A 54 15.32 -43.72 8.99
N GLU A 55 14.09 -43.65 9.48
CA GLU A 55 13.69 -42.76 10.57
C GLU A 55 14.42 -43.10 11.86
N PHE A 56 14.47 -44.39 12.23
CA PHE A 56 15.24 -44.86 13.39
C PHE A 56 16.70 -44.44 13.31
N TYR A 57 17.37 -44.66 12.17
CA TYR A 57 18.78 -44.29 12.04
C TYR A 57 18.99 -42.78 11.90
N ALA A 58 18.02 -42.04 11.35
CA ALA A 58 18.07 -40.58 11.30
C ALA A 58 18.00 -39.97 12.70
N GLU A 59 17.22 -40.59 13.59
CA GLU A 59 17.04 -40.19 14.98
C GLU A 59 18.29 -40.51 15.82
N PHE A 60 18.85 -41.71 15.66
CA PHE A 60 20.16 -42.06 16.21
C PHE A 60 21.24 -41.07 15.74
N ALA A 61 21.31 -40.81 14.43
CA ALA A 61 22.29 -39.88 13.87
C ALA A 61 22.13 -38.46 14.43
N ARG A 62 20.89 -38.00 14.61
CA ARG A 62 20.55 -36.70 15.21
C ARG A 62 21.08 -36.61 16.64
N GLY A 63 20.85 -37.64 17.46
CA GLY A 63 21.38 -37.72 18.83
C GLY A 63 22.91 -37.78 18.89
N CYS A 64 23.54 -38.40 17.90
CA CYS A 64 25.00 -38.52 17.79
C CYS A 64 25.69 -37.36 17.03
N GLY A 65 25.00 -36.28 16.66
CA GLY A 65 25.69 -35.11 16.10
C GLY A 65 25.92 -35.12 14.58
N PHE A 66 25.25 -36.00 13.82
CA PHE A 66 25.38 -36.05 12.36
C PHE A 66 24.04 -36.20 11.65
N SER A 67 24.05 -36.19 10.31
CA SER A 67 22.86 -36.48 9.50
C SER A 67 23.17 -37.55 8.47
N ILE A 68 22.13 -38.26 8.03
CA ILE A 68 22.26 -39.39 7.11
C ILE A 68 21.71 -39.04 5.72
N ARG A 69 22.09 -39.85 4.73
CA ARG A 69 21.51 -39.86 3.39
C ARG A 69 21.37 -41.28 2.87
N ARG A 70 20.39 -41.50 1.99
CA ARG A 70 20.27 -42.76 1.24
C ARG A 70 21.42 -42.84 0.23
N HIS A 71 22.21 -43.92 0.27
CA HIS A 71 23.23 -44.19 -0.74
C HIS A 71 22.61 -44.89 -1.97
N ARG A 72 23.29 -44.84 -3.13
CA ARG A 72 22.81 -45.53 -4.33
C ARG A 72 22.81 -47.03 -4.05
N THR A 73 21.70 -47.67 -4.38
CA THR A 73 21.54 -49.12 -4.22
C THR A 73 22.10 -49.86 -5.41
N GLU A 74 22.96 -50.84 -5.14
CA GLU A 74 23.23 -51.93 -6.08
C GLU A 74 22.03 -52.88 -6.03
N GLY A 75 21.16 -52.76 -7.04
CA GLY A 75 20.15 -53.74 -7.36
C GLY A 75 20.29 -54.05 -8.83
N LYS A 76 21.18 -54.98 -9.16
CA LYS A 76 21.40 -55.43 -10.54
C LYS A 76 21.39 -56.95 -10.63
N ASP A 77 20.35 -57.55 -10.08
CA ASP A 77 19.90 -58.86 -10.55
C ASP A 77 18.64 -58.57 -11.35
N GLY A 78 18.84 -58.29 -12.63
CA GLY A 78 17.77 -57.93 -13.55
C GLY A 78 16.78 -59.07 -13.73
N VAL A 79 15.80 -59.20 -12.84
CA VAL A 79 14.44 -59.74 -13.04
C VAL A 79 13.63 -59.34 -11.80
N GLY A 80 12.74 -58.33 -11.92
CA GLY A 80 11.48 -58.19 -11.17
C GLY A 80 11.45 -58.14 -9.63
N LYS A 81 12.55 -58.33 -8.89
CA LYS A 81 12.54 -58.52 -7.42
C LYS A 81 12.75 -57.25 -6.58
N GLY A 82 12.35 -56.08 -7.08
CA GLY A 82 12.26 -54.84 -6.28
C GLY A 82 13.51 -54.49 -5.46
N LEU A 83 13.32 -53.66 -4.43
CA LEU A 83 14.41 -53.22 -3.56
C LEU A 83 14.74 -54.30 -2.50
N THR A 84 15.94 -54.88 -2.56
CA THR A 84 16.38 -55.97 -1.66
C THR A 84 17.38 -55.54 -0.59
N ARG A 85 18.08 -54.42 -0.80
CA ARG A 85 19.12 -53.91 0.11
C ARG A 85 19.15 -52.39 0.09
N ARG A 86 19.44 -51.73 1.22
CA ARG A 86 19.62 -50.28 1.34
C ARG A 86 20.79 -49.94 2.24
N TYR A 87 21.50 -48.88 1.88
CA TYR A 87 22.54 -48.26 2.70
C TYR A 87 22.11 -46.85 3.07
N PHE A 88 22.16 -46.57 4.36
CA PHE A 88 22.07 -45.22 4.91
C PHE A 88 23.46 -44.84 5.40
N VAL A 89 24.00 -43.75 4.88
CA VAL A 89 25.39 -43.34 5.14
C VAL A 89 25.41 -41.94 5.73
N CYS A 90 26.47 -41.58 6.44
CA CYS A 90 26.69 -40.20 6.86
C CYS A 90 26.59 -39.23 5.66
N HIS A 91 26.06 -38.04 5.89
CA HIS A 91 25.94 -37.00 4.85
C HIS A 91 27.31 -36.67 4.21
N ARG A 92 28.39 -36.74 4.99
CA ARG A 92 29.78 -36.50 4.55
C ARG A 92 30.46 -37.74 3.95
N ALA A 93 29.71 -38.84 3.77
CA ALA A 93 30.25 -40.10 3.26
C ALA A 93 30.61 -40.06 1.76
N GLY A 94 31.64 -40.82 1.41
CA GLY A 94 32.21 -40.92 0.07
C GLY A 94 32.96 -39.67 -0.38
N ASN A 95 33.46 -39.67 -1.60
CA ASN A 95 34.16 -38.53 -2.20
C ASN A 95 33.25 -37.79 -3.19
N THR A 96 33.65 -36.57 -3.55
CA THR A 96 32.94 -35.78 -4.56
C THR A 96 33.24 -36.36 -5.94
N PRO A 97 32.24 -36.78 -6.73
CA PRO A 97 32.49 -37.21 -8.09
C PRO A 97 33.04 -36.03 -8.90
N VAL A 98 34.10 -36.25 -9.67
CA VAL A 98 34.65 -35.27 -10.60
C VAL A 98 33.57 -34.95 -11.63
N LYS A 99 33.08 -33.71 -11.64
CA LYS A 99 32.14 -33.26 -12.67
C LYS A 99 32.94 -32.83 -13.90
N ALA A 100 32.59 -33.36 -15.08
CA ALA A 100 33.03 -32.77 -16.34
C ALA A 100 32.51 -31.33 -16.44
N ALA A 101 33.38 -30.40 -16.80
CA ALA A 101 33.01 -29.01 -17.03
C ALA A 101 31.98 -28.94 -18.16
N ASN A 102 30.91 -28.18 -17.95
CA ASN A 102 29.88 -27.95 -18.96
C ASN A 102 29.66 -26.44 -19.04
N ASP A 103 30.14 -25.81 -20.10
CA ASP A 103 30.26 -24.36 -20.24
C ASP A 103 28.91 -23.61 -20.30
N ASN A 104 27.80 -24.34 -20.50
CA ASN A 104 26.47 -23.73 -20.69
C ASN A 104 25.66 -23.53 -19.39
N LYS A 105 26.22 -23.76 -18.20
CA LYS A 105 25.51 -23.46 -16.93
C LYS A 105 26.46 -22.83 -15.90
N PRO A 106 26.17 -21.63 -15.37
CA PRO A 106 26.96 -21.04 -14.30
C PRO A 106 26.90 -21.97 -13.06
N GLN A 107 28.02 -22.65 -12.80
CA GLN A 107 28.12 -23.61 -11.72
C GLN A 107 28.51 -22.89 -10.43
N ARG A 108 27.65 -22.93 -9.40
CA ARG A 108 28.00 -22.38 -8.08
C ARG A 108 29.24 -23.10 -7.52
N ASN A 109 30.29 -22.35 -7.20
CA ASN A 109 31.51 -22.82 -6.53
C ASN A 109 31.24 -23.23 -5.07
N ARG A 110 30.54 -24.33 -4.84
CA ARG A 110 30.34 -24.89 -3.50
C ARG A 110 31.33 -26.02 -3.27
N LYS A 111 32.29 -25.83 -2.35
CA LYS A 111 33.13 -26.92 -1.85
C LYS A 111 32.23 -27.99 -1.23
N SER A 112 32.44 -29.24 -1.62
CA SER A 112 31.64 -30.37 -1.13
C SER A 112 31.91 -30.63 0.35
N SER A 113 30.88 -31.01 1.10
CA SER A 113 30.98 -31.41 2.51
C SER A 113 31.51 -32.84 2.70
N ARG A 114 31.70 -33.58 1.61
CA ARG A 114 32.15 -34.98 1.60
C ARG A 114 33.63 -35.10 1.93
N CYS A 115 33.95 -35.93 2.92
CA CYS A 115 35.31 -36.18 3.41
C CYS A 115 35.65 -37.68 3.43
N GLY A 116 34.91 -38.51 2.70
CA GLY A 116 35.16 -39.96 2.70
C GLY A 116 34.71 -40.67 3.98
N CYS A 117 33.79 -40.09 4.76
CA CYS A 117 33.27 -40.72 5.97
C CYS A 117 32.70 -42.12 5.66
N GLN A 118 32.98 -43.08 6.54
CA GLN A 118 32.60 -44.48 6.36
C GLN A 118 31.45 -44.92 7.27
N ALA A 119 30.86 -44.01 8.05
CA ALA A 119 29.72 -44.37 8.90
C ALA A 119 28.49 -44.76 8.07
N TYR A 120 27.88 -45.90 8.39
CA TYR A 120 26.70 -46.42 7.70
C TYR A 120 25.83 -47.35 8.56
N MET A 121 24.56 -47.46 8.16
CA MET A 121 23.65 -48.55 8.50
C MET A 121 23.15 -49.22 7.22
N ARG A 122 23.23 -50.54 7.17
CA ARG A 122 22.85 -51.36 6.03
C ARG A 122 21.71 -52.27 6.41
N ILE A 123 20.65 -52.25 5.62
CA ILE A 123 19.49 -53.10 5.79
C ILE A 123 19.28 -53.99 4.55
N SER A 124 18.76 -55.19 4.77
CA SER A 124 18.38 -56.13 3.73
C SER A 124 16.96 -56.63 3.96
N LYS A 125 16.21 -56.83 2.87
CA LYS A 125 14.88 -57.42 2.90
C LYS A 125 15.01 -58.92 3.07
N THR A 126 14.37 -59.45 4.12
CA THR A 126 14.26 -60.89 4.39
C THR A 126 12.78 -61.27 4.28
N THR A 127 12.48 -62.51 3.94
CA THR A 127 11.11 -63.03 3.92
C THR A 127 11.07 -64.26 4.78
N ASP A 128 10.97 -64.05 6.09
CA ASP A 128 10.78 -65.12 7.07
C ASP A 128 9.26 -65.25 7.30
N LEU A 129 8.72 -66.48 7.18
CA LEU A 129 7.31 -66.80 7.43
C LEU A 129 6.27 -66.04 6.56
N GLY A 130 6.68 -65.55 5.37
CA GLY A 130 5.78 -64.92 4.40
C GLY A 130 5.55 -63.41 4.57
N VAL A 131 6.02 -62.81 5.66
CA VAL A 131 5.96 -61.35 5.86
C VAL A 131 7.31 -60.73 5.46
N PRO A 132 7.34 -59.80 4.48
CA PRO A 132 8.58 -59.13 4.13
C PRO A 132 9.01 -58.18 5.25
N GLU A 133 10.21 -58.39 5.79
CA GLU A 133 10.77 -57.56 6.86
C GLU A 133 12.16 -57.05 6.49
N TRP A 134 12.54 -55.91 7.04
CA TRP A 134 13.86 -55.31 6.84
C TRP A 134 14.73 -55.57 8.05
N ARG A 135 15.91 -56.16 7.85
CA ARG A 135 16.87 -56.43 8.92
C ARG A 135 18.16 -55.65 8.74
N VAL A 136 18.71 -55.11 9.82
CA VAL A 136 20.06 -54.53 9.83
C VAL A 136 21.07 -55.64 9.62
N THR A 137 21.81 -55.58 8.51
CA THR A 137 22.87 -56.54 8.15
C THR A 137 24.27 -55.95 8.27
N GLY A 138 24.40 -54.68 8.64
CA GLY A 138 25.68 -54.04 8.90
C GLY A 138 25.50 -52.66 9.51
N PHE A 139 26.38 -52.31 10.45
CA PHE A 139 26.36 -51.02 11.13
C PHE A 139 27.79 -50.62 11.50
N MET A 140 28.16 -49.38 11.21
CA MET A 140 29.46 -48.81 11.58
C MET A 140 29.27 -47.33 11.92
N ASN A 141 29.62 -46.94 13.15
CA ASN A 141 29.49 -45.56 13.65
C ASN A 141 30.84 -44.85 13.81
N HIS A 142 31.81 -45.18 12.97
CA HIS A 142 33.11 -44.52 12.96
C HIS A 142 33.10 -43.34 11.98
N HIS A 143 33.41 -42.14 12.48
CA HIS A 143 33.46 -40.90 11.71
C HIS A 143 34.89 -40.38 11.65
N ASN A 144 35.30 -39.91 10.47
CA ASN A 144 36.60 -39.27 10.25
C ASN A 144 36.52 -37.74 10.31
N HIS A 145 35.47 -37.23 10.96
CA HIS A 145 35.22 -35.82 11.16
C HIS A 145 34.55 -35.63 12.51
N GLU A 146 34.71 -34.43 13.07
CA GLU A 146 34.02 -34.03 14.30
C GLU A 146 32.49 -34.09 14.13
N LEU A 147 31.82 -34.51 15.18
CA LEU A 147 30.37 -34.56 15.30
C LEU A 147 29.87 -33.28 15.95
N LEU A 148 28.66 -32.84 15.61
CA LEU A 148 28.12 -31.58 16.09
C LEU A 148 27.50 -31.72 17.47
N GLU A 149 27.63 -30.67 18.27
CA GLU A 149 26.90 -30.54 19.53
C GLU A 149 25.38 -30.46 19.30
N PRO A 150 24.52 -30.89 20.25
CA PRO A 150 23.06 -30.92 20.07
C PRO A 150 22.45 -29.59 19.60
N ASN A 151 22.99 -28.46 20.08
CA ASN A 151 22.56 -27.11 19.69
C ASN A 151 22.97 -26.70 18.25
N GLN A 152 23.93 -27.40 17.65
CA GLN A 152 24.42 -27.18 16.28
C GLN A 152 23.75 -28.12 15.27
N VAL A 153 23.36 -29.34 15.68
CA VAL A 153 22.73 -30.35 14.83
C VAL A 153 21.50 -29.80 14.11
N ARG A 154 20.68 -28.97 14.79
CA ARG A 154 19.47 -28.34 14.21
C ARG A 154 19.74 -27.53 12.93
N PHE A 155 20.95 -27.04 12.72
CA PHE A 155 21.31 -26.26 11.54
C PHE A 155 21.70 -27.13 10.32
N LEU A 156 21.76 -28.45 10.46
CA LEU A 156 22.01 -29.34 9.33
C LEU A 156 20.82 -29.32 8.35
N PRO A 157 21.05 -29.29 7.03
CA PRO A 157 19.97 -29.24 6.04
C PRO A 157 18.90 -30.35 6.17
N ALA A 158 19.28 -31.52 6.69
CA ALA A 158 18.36 -32.64 6.90
C ALA A 158 17.31 -32.37 7.99
N TYR A 159 17.62 -31.49 8.93
CA TYR A 159 16.76 -31.15 10.06
C TYR A 159 16.08 -29.78 9.90
N ARG A 160 16.35 -29.08 8.79
CA ARG A 160 15.79 -27.76 8.47
C ARG A 160 14.55 -27.80 7.59
N SER A 161 13.55 -28.59 8.00
CA SER A 161 12.29 -28.73 7.26
C SER A 161 11.27 -27.67 7.63
N ILE A 162 10.62 -27.08 6.63
CA ILE A 162 9.44 -26.22 6.79
C ILE A 162 8.20 -27.09 6.53
N SER A 163 7.33 -27.24 7.53
CA SER A 163 6.09 -28.02 7.38
C SER A 163 5.14 -27.37 6.38
N ASN A 164 4.17 -28.12 5.83
CA ASN A 164 3.22 -27.53 4.88
C ASN A 164 2.31 -26.47 5.52
N SER A 165 1.95 -26.65 6.81
CA SER A 165 1.25 -25.63 7.60
C SER A 165 2.07 -24.33 7.69
N ASP A 166 3.36 -24.47 8.03
CA ASP A 166 4.28 -23.33 8.14
C ASP A 166 4.49 -22.64 6.79
N LYS A 167 4.60 -23.40 5.70
CA LYS A 167 4.67 -22.82 4.34
C LYS A 167 3.45 -21.96 4.04
N SER A 168 2.24 -22.46 4.33
CA SER A 168 1.00 -21.71 4.13
C SER A 168 0.96 -20.43 4.98
N ARG A 169 1.42 -20.51 6.23
CA ARG A 169 1.49 -19.35 7.14
C ARG A 169 2.50 -18.31 6.67
N ILE A 170 3.71 -18.74 6.29
CA ILE A 170 4.76 -17.89 5.72
C ILE A 170 4.25 -17.19 4.45
N LEU A 171 3.53 -17.91 3.59
CA LEU A 171 2.92 -17.33 2.39
C LEU A 171 1.85 -16.29 2.74
N MET A 172 1.02 -16.55 3.75
CA MET A 172 0.04 -15.58 4.23
C MET A 172 0.72 -14.30 4.73
N PHE A 173 1.77 -14.41 5.54
CA PHE A 173 2.53 -13.24 6.01
C PHE A 173 3.24 -12.50 4.86
N ALA A 174 3.71 -13.22 3.84
CA ALA A 174 4.28 -12.60 2.65
C ALA A 174 3.24 -11.77 1.88
N LYS A 175 2.00 -12.28 1.77
CA LYS A 175 0.88 -11.55 1.14
C LYS A 175 0.54 -10.25 1.86
N THR A 176 0.74 -10.18 3.17
CA THR A 176 0.49 -8.99 3.99
C THR A 176 1.71 -8.07 4.11
N GLY A 177 2.82 -8.37 3.42
CA GLY A 177 4.01 -7.51 3.37
C GLY A 177 4.91 -7.57 4.61
N ILE A 178 4.72 -8.55 5.50
CA ILE A 178 5.51 -8.71 6.72
C ILE A 178 6.96 -9.06 6.35
N SER A 179 7.95 -8.47 7.02
CA SER A 179 9.36 -8.81 6.77
C SER A 179 9.68 -10.22 7.24
N VAL A 180 10.64 -10.90 6.60
CA VAL A 180 11.04 -12.27 7.01
C VAL A 180 11.42 -12.34 8.49
N GLN A 181 12.06 -11.30 9.03
CA GLN A 181 12.42 -11.24 10.45
C GLN A 181 11.17 -11.21 11.35
N GLN A 182 10.18 -10.40 10.99
CA GLN A 182 8.89 -10.36 11.70
C GLN A 182 8.12 -11.69 11.56
N MET A 183 8.16 -12.32 10.37
CA MET A 183 7.55 -13.64 10.17
C MET A 183 8.13 -14.67 11.13
N MET A 184 9.47 -14.74 11.23
CA MET A 184 10.13 -15.64 12.17
C MET A 184 9.67 -15.38 13.59
N ARG A 185 9.61 -14.11 14.02
CA ARG A 185 9.18 -13.75 15.37
C ARG A 185 7.72 -14.13 15.66
N LEU A 186 6.82 -13.87 14.71
CA LEU A 186 5.41 -14.26 14.83
C LEU A 186 5.26 -15.78 14.93
N MET A 187 6.00 -16.51 14.10
CA MET A 187 5.99 -17.97 14.13
C MET A 187 6.54 -18.56 15.42
N GLU A 188 7.56 -17.93 16.01
CA GLU A 188 8.08 -18.31 17.33
C GLU A 188 7.00 -18.13 18.41
N LEU A 189 6.32 -16.98 18.40
CA LEU A 189 5.23 -16.67 19.32
C LEU A 189 4.04 -17.63 19.17
N GLU A 190 3.58 -17.86 17.94
CA GLU A 190 2.47 -18.78 17.63
C GLU A 190 2.75 -20.21 18.10
N LYS A 191 4.02 -20.63 18.07
CA LYS A 191 4.44 -21.98 18.48
C LYS A 191 4.92 -22.07 19.92
N GLY A 192 4.98 -20.95 20.65
CA GLY A 192 5.48 -20.91 22.02
C GLY A 192 6.94 -21.34 22.15
N VAL A 193 7.78 -21.09 21.13
CA VAL A 193 9.21 -21.44 21.16
C VAL A 193 10.07 -20.20 21.38
N GLU A 194 11.23 -20.38 22.02
CA GLU A 194 12.19 -19.30 22.23
C GLU A 194 12.76 -18.77 20.89
N PRO A 195 13.17 -17.48 20.85
CA PRO A 195 13.77 -16.92 19.65
C PRO A 195 14.98 -17.71 19.15
N GLY A 196 14.96 -18.08 17.87
CA GLY A 196 15.99 -18.87 17.22
C GLY A 196 15.84 -20.39 17.37
N PHE A 197 14.75 -20.89 17.98
CA PHE A 197 14.48 -22.33 18.13
C PHE A 197 13.52 -22.93 17.11
N LEU A 198 13.08 -22.15 16.11
CA LEU A 198 12.35 -22.70 14.96
C LEU A 198 13.21 -23.74 14.21
N PRO A 199 12.60 -24.79 13.63
CA PRO A 199 13.33 -25.84 12.94
C PRO A 199 13.97 -25.36 11.63
N PHE A 200 13.69 -24.15 11.16
CA PHE A 200 14.24 -23.58 9.94
C PHE A 200 14.75 -22.16 10.18
N THR A 201 15.60 -21.67 9.27
CA THR A 201 16.23 -20.35 9.41
C THR A 201 15.57 -19.30 8.51
N GLU A 202 15.85 -18.03 8.75
CA GLU A 202 15.45 -16.95 7.83
C GLU A 202 15.90 -17.21 6.39
N LYS A 203 17.07 -17.83 6.20
CA LYS A 203 17.57 -18.18 4.87
C LYS A 203 16.69 -19.21 4.18
N ASP A 204 16.14 -20.16 4.94
CA ASP A 204 15.23 -21.18 4.41
C ASP A 204 13.88 -20.55 4.03
N VAL A 205 13.38 -19.61 4.84
CA VAL A 205 12.20 -18.79 4.51
C VAL A 205 12.44 -17.96 3.25
N ARG A 206 13.59 -17.27 3.14
CA ARG A 206 13.96 -16.52 1.92
C ARG A 206 14.06 -17.43 0.69
N ASN A 207 14.64 -18.62 0.82
CA ASN A 207 14.72 -19.59 -0.27
C ASN A 207 13.33 -20.11 -0.67
N LEU A 208 12.45 -20.37 0.30
CA LEU A 208 11.07 -20.76 0.07
C LEU A 208 10.33 -19.68 -0.72
N LEU A 209 10.36 -18.44 -0.24
CA LEU A 209 9.76 -17.30 -0.94
C LEU A 209 10.35 -17.13 -2.34
N GLN A 210 11.67 -17.31 -2.51
CA GLN A 210 12.31 -17.27 -3.83
C GLN A 210 11.85 -18.41 -4.74
N SER A 211 11.61 -19.61 -4.22
CA SER A 211 11.10 -20.73 -5.00
C SER A 211 9.69 -20.46 -5.54
N PHE A 212 8.88 -19.71 -4.80
CA PHE A 212 7.59 -19.21 -5.26
C PHE A 212 7.71 -18.02 -6.24
N ARG A 213 8.85 -17.34 -6.33
CA ARG A 213 9.09 -16.27 -7.32
C ARG A 213 9.55 -16.77 -8.69
N LYS A 214 9.81 -18.08 -8.85
CA LYS A 214 10.13 -18.69 -10.15
C LYS A 214 8.86 -19.07 -10.91
N VAL A 215 8.00 -18.09 -11.16
CA VAL A 215 6.86 -18.23 -12.06
C VAL A 215 7.25 -17.58 -13.39
N ASP A 216 6.85 -18.16 -14.51
CA ASP A 216 7.09 -17.59 -15.83
C ASP A 216 6.34 -16.25 -15.94
N PRO A 217 6.96 -15.15 -16.40
CA PRO A 217 6.26 -13.89 -16.66
C PRO A 217 5.00 -14.05 -17.52
N GLU A 218 4.95 -15.08 -18.38
CA GLU A 218 3.75 -15.41 -19.16
C GLU A 218 2.58 -15.86 -18.27
N ASP A 219 2.82 -16.73 -17.28
CA ASP A 219 1.79 -17.20 -16.33
C ASP A 219 1.23 -16.05 -15.49
N GLU A 220 2.08 -15.11 -15.04
CA GLU A 220 1.61 -13.97 -14.25
C GLU A 220 0.74 -12.99 -15.08
N SER A 221 1.04 -12.81 -16.38
CA SER A 221 0.23 -11.96 -17.27
C SER A 221 -1.17 -12.53 -17.51
N ILE A 222 -1.27 -13.85 -17.63
CA ILE A 222 -2.53 -14.59 -17.77
C ILE A 222 -3.34 -14.48 -16.47
N ASP A 223 -2.68 -14.59 -15.31
CA ASP A 223 -3.32 -14.47 -14.00
C ASP A 223 -3.90 -13.07 -13.77
N LEU A 224 -3.19 -12.01 -14.16
CA LEU A 224 -3.69 -10.64 -14.10
C LEU A 224 -4.95 -10.44 -14.94
N LEU A 225 -4.93 -10.87 -16.21
CA LEU A 225 -6.08 -10.76 -17.09
C LEU A 225 -7.28 -11.56 -16.56
N ARG A 226 -7.03 -12.76 -16.00
CA ARG A 226 -8.07 -13.57 -15.36
C ARG A 226 -8.66 -12.86 -14.14
N MET A 227 -7.83 -12.17 -13.35
CA MET A 227 -8.29 -11.39 -12.20
C MET A 227 -9.15 -10.20 -12.63
N CYS A 228 -8.71 -9.40 -13.60
CA CYS A 228 -9.51 -8.28 -14.12
C CYS A 228 -10.87 -8.75 -14.67
N ARG A 229 -10.90 -9.90 -15.36
CA ARG A 229 -12.15 -10.55 -15.79
C ARG A 229 -13.04 -10.92 -14.60
N SER A 230 -12.49 -11.57 -13.57
CA SER A 230 -13.26 -11.95 -12.38
C SER A 230 -13.82 -10.74 -11.62
N ILE A 231 -13.08 -9.63 -11.55
CA ILE A 231 -13.59 -8.39 -10.95
C ILE A 231 -14.69 -7.80 -11.81
N LYS A 232 -14.53 -7.75 -13.15
CA LYS A 232 -15.55 -7.29 -14.10
C LYS A 232 -16.85 -8.08 -14.02
N GLU A 233 -16.78 -9.39 -13.78
CA GLU A 233 -17.94 -10.25 -13.61
C GLU A 233 -18.70 -9.94 -12.30
N LYS A 234 -17.98 -9.57 -11.23
CA LYS A 234 -18.57 -9.18 -9.95
C LYS A 234 -19.10 -7.75 -9.94
N ASP A 235 -18.40 -6.85 -10.62
CA ASP A 235 -18.74 -5.43 -10.75
C ASP A 235 -18.72 -5.02 -12.23
N PRO A 236 -19.89 -4.93 -12.89
CA PRO A 236 -20.00 -4.51 -14.27
C PRO A 236 -19.48 -3.08 -14.54
N ASN A 237 -19.30 -2.24 -13.52
CA ASN A 237 -18.78 -0.88 -13.65
C ASN A 237 -17.25 -0.81 -13.52
N PHE A 238 -16.58 -1.88 -13.09
CA PHE A 238 -15.13 -2.01 -13.23
C PHE A 238 -14.75 -1.90 -14.71
N LYS A 239 -13.72 -1.13 -15.04
CA LYS A 239 -13.22 -0.99 -16.42
C LYS A 239 -11.76 -1.38 -16.48
N TYR A 240 -11.40 -2.16 -17.49
CA TYR A 240 -10.01 -2.48 -17.81
C TYR A 240 -9.86 -2.60 -19.33
N ASP A 241 -8.65 -2.35 -19.81
CA ASP A 241 -8.27 -2.45 -21.22
C ASP A 241 -6.81 -2.92 -21.31
N PHE A 242 -6.46 -3.59 -22.40
CA PHE A 242 -5.11 -4.10 -22.61
C PHE A 242 -4.72 -4.17 -24.09
N SER A 243 -3.42 -4.19 -24.35
CA SER A 243 -2.83 -4.42 -25.67
C SER A 243 -1.90 -5.63 -25.64
N LEU A 244 -1.75 -6.29 -26.79
CA LEU A 244 -0.84 -7.42 -26.97
C LEU A 244 0.21 -7.06 -28.02
N ASP A 245 1.43 -7.57 -27.83
CA ASP A 245 2.50 -7.46 -28.81
C ASP A 245 2.31 -8.45 -29.98
N SER A 246 3.25 -8.44 -30.93
CA SER A 246 3.23 -9.35 -32.09
C SER A 246 3.32 -10.84 -31.73
N ASN A 247 3.74 -11.17 -30.51
CA ASN A 247 3.87 -12.53 -30.00
C ASN A 247 2.69 -12.90 -29.07
N ASN A 248 1.60 -12.14 -29.08
CA ASN A 248 0.43 -12.29 -28.19
C ASN A 248 0.77 -12.18 -26.69
N ARG A 249 1.85 -11.49 -26.33
CA ARG A 249 2.19 -11.20 -24.93
C ARG A 249 1.60 -9.88 -24.52
N LEU A 250 1.22 -9.77 -23.25
CA LEU A 250 0.67 -8.53 -22.68
C LEU A 250 1.65 -7.36 -22.87
N GLU A 251 1.26 -6.34 -23.63
CA GLU A 251 2.08 -5.15 -23.86
C GLU A 251 1.75 -4.08 -22.82
N ASN A 252 0.48 -3.66 -22.75
CA ASN A 252 0.02 -2.69 -21.76
C ASN A 252 -1.31 -3.14 -21.17
N ILE A 253 -1.58 -2.75 -19.92
CA ILE A 253 -2.88 -2.99 -19.26
C ILE A 253 -3.20 -1.83 -18.33
N ALA A 254 -4.45 -1.38 -18.37
CA ALA A 254 -4.96 -0.32 -17.49
C ALA A 254 -6.28 -0.77 -16.88
N TRP A 255 -6.57 -0.31 -15.66
CA TRP A 255 -7.83 -0.59 -14.99
C TRP A 255 -8.26 0.51 -14.02
N SER A 256 -9.56 0.58 -13.75
CA SER A 256 -10.20 1.48 -12.80
C SER A 256 -11.44 0.83 -12.19
N TYR A 257 -11.73 1.17 -10.93
CA TYR A 257 -12.87 0.67 -10.17
C TYR A 257 -14.08 1.57 -10.35
N ALA A 258 -15.29 1.04 -10.12
CA ALA A 258 -16.52 1.80 -10.27
C ALA A 258 -16.55 3.08 -9.41
N SER A 259 -16.19 2.98 -8.12
CA SER A 259 -16.15 4.13 -7.20
C SER A 259 -15.10 5.17 -7.59
N SER A 260 -13.97 4.73 -8.17
CA SER A 260 -12.94 5.61 -8.74
C SER A 260 -13.45 6.42 -9.94
N ILE A 261 -14.17 5.77 -10.85
CA ILE A 261 -14.76 6.44 -12.04
C ILE A 261 -15.81 7.47 -11.58
N GLN A 262 -16.69 7.10 -10.64
CA GLN A 262 -17.68 8.02 -10.07
C GLN A 262 -17.02 9.20 -9.33
N SER A 263 -15.96 8.94 -8.57
CA SER A 263 -15.22 9.98 -7.85
C SER A 263 -14.55 10.96 -8.82
N TYR A 264 -14.07 10.48 -9.97
CA TYR A 264 -13.44 11.32 -10.99
C TYR A 264 -14.43 12.34 -11.59
N ASP A 265 -15.73 12.03 -11.66
CA ASP A 265 -16.72 12.98 -12.15
C ASP A 265 -16.79 14.27 -11.31
N VAL A 266 -16.49 14.21 -10.02
CA VAL A 266 -16.47 15.38 -9.12
C VAL A 266 -15.06 15.91 -8.89
N PHE A 267 -14.06 15.02 -8.79
CA PHE A 267 -12.72 15.34 -8.29
C PHE A 267 -11.60 15.17 -9.33
N GLY A 268 -11.95 14.86 -10.58
CA GLY A 268 -11.02 14.71 -11.71
C GLY A 268 -10.61 16.03 -12.38
N ASP A 269 -10.89 17.18 -11.77
CA ASP A 269 -10.52 18.49 -12.32
C ASP A 269 -9.01 18.70 -12.36
N ALA A 270 -8.29 18.22 -11.35
CA ALA A 270 -6.83 18.20 -11.34
C ALA A 270 -6.34 16.85 -10.79
N VAL A 271 -5.42 16.22 -11.52
CA VAL A 271 -4.92 14.87 -11.21
C VAL A 271 -3.40 14.77 -11.25
N VAL A 272 -2.86 13.83 -10.48
CA VAL A 272 -1.47 13.37 -10.54
C VAL A 272 -1.42 12.06 -11.30
N PHE A 273 -0.53 11.96 -12.28
CA PHE A 273 -0.17 10.71 -12.92
C PHE A 273 1.31 10.41 -12.64
N ASP A 274 1.55 9.51 -11.70
CA ASP A 274 2.89 9.14 -11.25
C ASP A 274 3.33 7.86 -11.94
N THR A 275 4.40 7.94 -12.75
CA THR A 275 4.98 6.79 -13.47
C THR A 275 6.37 6.42 -12.96
N THR A 276 6.77 6.93 -11.79
CA THR A 276 8.13 6.74 -11.25
C THR A 276 8.40 5.36 -10.66
N HIS A 277 7.39 4.48 -10.66
CA HIS A 277 7.45 3.17 -10.03
C HIS A 277 7.53 2.06 -11.07
N ARG A 278 8.26 1.00 -10.74
CA ARG A 278 8.35 -0.22 -11.56
C ARG A 278 8.01 -1.42 -10.70
N LEU A 279 7.17 -2.31 -11.23
CA LEU A 279 6.88 -3.57 -10.56
C LEU A 279 7.95 -4.61 -10.90
N THR A 280 8.73 -5.00 -9.89
CA THR A 280 9.85 -5.95 -10.04
C THR A 280 9.45 -7.31 -10.63
N ALA A 281 8.17 -7.71 -10.51
CA ALA A 281 7.68 -8.98 -11.03
C ALA A 281 7.62 -9.03 -12.58
N PHE A 282 7.31 -7.91 -13.23
CA PHE A 282 7.17 -7.81 -14.69
C PHE A 282 8.25 -6.97 -15.37
N ASP A 283 9.05 -6.25 -14.57
CA ASP A 283 9.92 -5.17 -15.05
C ASP A 283 9.16 -4.16 -15.95
N MET A 284 7.93 -3.84 -15.53
CA MET A 284 7.04 -2.89 -16.23
C MET A 284 6.88 -1.60 -15.42
N PRO A 285 6.98 -0.42 -16.05
CA PRO A 285 6.52 0.84 -15.49
C PRO A 285 5.08 0.75 -15.00
N LEU A 286 4.86 1.23 -13.78
CA LEU A 286 3.56 1.37 -13.15
C LEU A 286 3.19 2.85 -13.09
N GLY A 287 2.10 3.19 -13.76
CA GLY A 287 1.46 4.49 -13.68
C GLY A 287 0.27 4.47 -12.73
N ILE A 288 0.17 5.44 -11.83
CA ILE A 288 -0.92 5.57 -10.86
C ILE A 288 -1.59 6.93 -11.00
N TRP A 289 -2.91 6.94 -11.13
CA TRP A 289 -3.74 8.14 -11.22
C TRP A 289 -4.36 8.48 -9.86
N VAL A 290 -4.08 9.68 -9.34
CA VAL A 290 -4.54 10.14 -8.03
C VAL A 290 -5.05 11.59 -8.11
N GLY A 291 -6.17 11.89 -7.45
CA GLY A 291 -6.66 13.25 -7.22
C GLY A 291 -6.85 13.55 -5.74
N VAL A 292 -7.64 14.59 -5.44
CA VAL A 292 -7.98 15.01 -4.07
C VAL A 292 -9.47 15.29 -3.98
N ASN A 293 -10.17 14.66 -3.03
CA ASN A 293 -11.59 14.94 -2.77
C ASN A 293 -11.83 16.24 -2.01
N ASN A 294 -13.10 16.55 -1.79
CA ASN A 294 -13.59 17.69 -1.02
C ASN A 294 -13.11 17.74 0.45
N TYR A 295 -12.53 16.67 0.99
CA TYR A 295 -11.95 16.60 2.34
C TYR A 295 -10.42 16.74 2.35
N GLY A 296 -9.79 17.00 1.20
CA GLY A 296 -8.33 17.12 1.11
C GLY A 296 -7.60 15.77 1.14
N MET A 297 -8.32 14.67 0.97
CA MET A 297 -7.76 13.31 1.02
C MET A 297 -7.45 12.78 -0.39
N PRO A 298 -6.35 12.02 -0.57
CA PRO A 298 -6.02 11.43 -1.86
C PRO A 298 -7.11 10.46 -2.34
N CYS A 299 -7.48 10.56 -3.62
CA CYS A 299 -8.46 9.72 -4.30
C CYS A 299 -7.80 8.93 -5.42
N PHE A 300 -7.96 7.62 -5.43
CA PHE A 300 -7.46 6.76 -6.49
C PHE A 300 -8.40 6.78 -7.70
N PHE A 301 -7.86 6.94 -8.90
CA PHE A 301 -8.64 6.96 -10.14
C PHE A 301 -8.32 5.80 -11.09
N GLY A 302 -7.15 5.18 -11.00
CA GLY A 302 -6.79 4.07 -11.87
C GLY A 302 -5.31 3.76 -11.86
N CYS A 303 -4.96 2.61 -12.44
CA CYS A 303 -3.60 2.13 -12.60
C CYS A 303 -3.35 1.73 -14.05
N VAL A 304 -2.09 1.77 -14.44
CA VAL A 304 -1.61 1.26 -15.72
C VAL A 304 -0.26 0.58 -15.55
N LEU A 305 -0.06 -0.52 -16.27
CA LEU A 305 1.25 -1.13 -16.49
C LEU A 305 1.59 -1.02 -17.96
N LEU A 306 2.79 -0.51 -18.22
CA LEU A 306 3.31 -0.31 -19.56
C LEU A 306 4.49 -1.22 -19.79
N ARG A 307 4.67 -1.76 -21.01
CA ARG A 307 5.87 -2.54 -21.32
C ARG A 307 7.11 -1.66 -21.30
N GLU A 308 7.00 -0.48 -21.92
CA GLU A 308 8.09 0.46 -22.11
C GLU A 308 7.60 1.91 -21.94
N GLU A 309 8.50 2.82 -21.56
CA GLU A 309 8.23 4.26 -21.41
C GLU A 309 8.35 5.00 -22.76
N THR A 310 7.57 4.55 -23.75
CA THR A 310 7.56 5.15 -25.09
C THR A 310 6.36 6.08 -25.28
N LEU A 311 6.44 6.97 -26.28
CA LEU A 311 5.32 7.81 -26.70
C LEU A 311 4.07 6.96 -27.01
N ARG A 312 4.24 5.82 -27.70
CA ARG A 312 3.12 4.92 -28.06
C ARG A 312 2.45 4.32 -26.83
N SER A 313 3.23 3.83 -25.86
CA SER A 313 2.71 3.26 -24.62
C SER A 313 1.95 4.29 -23.79
N TYR A 314 2.50 5.51 -23.67
CA TYR A 314 1.82 6.59 -22.96
C TYR A 314 0.56 7.07 -23.70
N SER A 315 0.60 7.24 -25.03
CA SER A 315 -0.60 7.55 -25.81
C SER A 315 -1.71 6.53 -25.61
N TRP A 316 -1.37 5.23 -25.62
CA TRP A 316 -2.34 4.17 -25.32
C TRP A 316 -2.89 4.30 -23.89
N SER A 317 -2.02 4.53 -22.90
CA SER A 317 -2.42 4.73 -21.50
C SER A 317 -3.42 5.88 -21.32
N LEU A 318 -3.15 7.02 -21.98
CA LEU A 318 -3.99 8.20 -21.87
C LEU A 318 -5.35 7.97 -22.52
N LYS A 319 -5.39 7.32 -23.69
CA LYS A 319 -6.65 6.92 -24.35
C LYS A 319 -7.48 5.97 -23.48
N ALA A 320 -6.83 4.94 -22.92
CA ALA A 320 -7.50 3.99 -22.03
C ALA A 320 -8.08 4.70 -20.81
N PHE A 321 -7.30 5.58 -20.15
CA PHE A 321 -7.77 6.36 -19.01
C PHE A 321 -8.97 7.25 -19.38
N LEU A 322 -8.91 8.00 -20.49
CA LEU A 322 -10.02 8.84 -20.95
C LEU A 322 -11.26 8.00 -21.26
N ALA A 323 -11.11 6.83 -21.88
CA ALA A 323 -12.22 5.91 -22.14
C ALA A 323 -12.87 5.42 -20.84
N PHE A 324 -12.08 5.18 -19.79
CA PHE A 324 -12.61 4.84 -18.47
C PHE A 324 -13.41 6.00 -17.87
N MET A 325 -12.91 7.23 -18.04
CA MET A 325 -13.51 8.47 -17.53
C MET A 325 -14.53 9.11 -18.48
N ASN A 326 -15.17 8.30 -19.34
CA ASN A 326 -16.24 8.72 -20.25
C ASN A 326 -15.85 9.92 -21.16
N GLY A 327 -14.58 9.98 -21.57
CA GLY A 327 -14.02 11.04 -22.41
C GLY A 327 -13.68 12.34 -21.69
N LYS A 328 -13.87 12.42 -20.37
CA LYS A 328 -13.61 13.63 -19.58
C LYS A 328 -12.12 13.77 -19.25
N ALA A 329 -11.42 14.63 -19.99
CA ALA A 329 -10.05 15.01 -19.66
C ALA A 329 -9.97 15.90 -18.41
N PRO A 330 -8.90 15.78 -17.60
CA PRO A 330 -8.69 16.68 -16.46
C PRO A 330 -8.34 18.09 -16.96
N GLN A 331 -8.58 19.12 -16.16
CA GLN A 331 -8.14 20.48 -16.51
C GLN A 331 -6.62 20.61 -16.34
N THR A 332 -6.06 19.96 -15.32
CA THR A 332 -4.62 19.92 -15.07
C THR A 332 -4.16 18.50 -14.77
N VAL A 333 -3.03 18.10 -15.36
CA VAL A 333 -2.33 16.85 -15.02
C VAL A 333 -0.93 17.17 -14.53
N LEU A 334 -0.59 16.64 -13.36
CA LEU A 334 0.76 16.70 -12.81
C LEU A 334 1.46 15.36 -13.04
N THR A 335 2.66 15.39 -13.61
CA THR A 335 3.43 14.17 -13.88
C THR A 335 4.86 14.24 -13.36
N ASP A 336 5.58 13.13 -13.44
CA ASP A 336 7.03 13.15 -13.40
C ASP A 336 7.64 13.84 -14.65
N GLN A 337 8.96 14.00 -14.63
CA GLN A 337 9.70 14.59 -15.73
C GLN A 337 10.08 13.52 -16.76
N ASN A 338 9.11 13.16 -17.61
CA ASN A 338 9.27 12.25 -18.74
C ASN A 338 8.87 12.94 -20.06
N MET A 339 9.77 12.94 -21.05
CA MET A 339 9.56 13.62 -22.33
C MET A 339 8.51 12.92 -23.21
N CYS A 340 8.51 11.58 -23.26
CA CYS A 340 7.52 10.80 -23.98
C CYS A 340 6.11 11.04 -23.40
N LEU A 341 5.99 11.11 -22.07
CA LEU A 341 4.73 11.39 -21.41
C LEU A 341 4.23 12.82 -21.70
N LYS A 342 5.13 13.81 -21.67
CA LYS A 342 4.82 15.19 -22.06
C LYS A 342 4.26 15.27 -23.49
N GLU A 343 4.91 14.59 -24.43
CA GLU A 343 4.45 14.56 -25.83
C GLU A 343 3.11 13.82 -25.98
N ALA A 344 2.93 12.70 -25.28
CA ALA A 344 1.66 11.98 -25.27
C ALA A 344 0.51 12.84 -24.73
N ILE A 345 0.72 13.60 -23.65
CA ILE A 345 -0.30 14.50 -23.09
C ILE A 345 -0.70 15.57 -24.09
N ASN A 346 0.28 16.18 -24.78
CA ASN A 346 -0.02 17.18 -25.80
C ASN A 346 -0.83 16.61 -26.99
N LEU A 347 -0.65 15.32 -27.30
CA LEU A 347 -1.35 14.65 -28.39
C LEU A 347 -2.77 14.22 -27.98
N GLU A 348 -2.92 13.58 -26.84
CA GLU A 348 -4.17 12.93 -26.43
C GLU A 348 -5.08 13.83 -25.57
N MET A 349 -4.53 14.85 -24.91
CA MET A 349 -5.24 15.78 -24.02
C MET A 349 -4.80 17.23 -24.27
N PRO A 350 -5.00 17.79 -25.48
CA PRO A 350 -4.47 19.10 -25.86
C PRO A 350 -5.03 20.28 -25.06
N SER A 351 -6.22 20.14 -24.47
CA SER A 351 -6.84 21.16 -23.61
C SER A 351 -6.41 21.06 -22.13
N THR A 352 -5.74 19.98 -21.74
CA THR A 352 -5.28 19.77 -20.37
C THR A 352 -3.97 20.51 -20.14
N LYS A 353 -3.90 21.29 -19.06
CA LYS A 353 -2.65 21.89 -18.62
C LYS A 353 -1.71 20.82 -18.07
N HIS A 354 -0.61 20.58 -18.76
CA HIS A 354 0.48 19.76 -18.24
C HIS A 354 1.33 20.56 -17.23
N ALA A 355 1.63 19.94 -16.09
CA ALA A 355 2.57 20.42 -15.10
C ALA A 355 3.46 19.29 -14.58
N LEU A 356 4.65 19.62 -14.10
CA LEU A 356 5.55 18.68 -13.43
C LEU A 356 5.34 18.75 -11.92
N CYS A 357 5.27 17.58 -11.28
CA CYS A 357 5.17 17.44 -9.84
C CYS A 357 6.41 18.02 -9.15
N ILE A 358 6.23 19.10 -8.40
CA ILE A 358 7.32 19.77 -7.69
C ILE A 358 8.07 18.84 -6.73
N TRP A 359 7.38 17.92 -6.05
CA TRP A 359 8.03 16.98 -5.12
C TRP A 359 8.87 15.92 -5.84
N LEU A 360 8.51 15.55 -7.08
CA LEU A 360 9.30 14.65 -7.92
C LEU A 360 10.51 15.36 -8.54
N ILE A 361 10.43 16.68 -8.76
CA ILE A 361 11.58 17.49 -9.14
C ILE A 361 12.55 17.61 -7.96
N VAL A 362 12.05 18.01 -6.79
CA VAL A 362 12.86 18.25 -5.58
C VAL A 362 13.51 16.97 -5.07
N SER A 363 12.91 15.79 -5.28
CA SER A 363 13.52 14.51 -4.90
C SER A 363 14.84 14.23 -5.62
N LYS A 364 15.06 14.82 -6.82
CA LYS A 364 16.30 14.67 -7.60
C LYS A 364 17.41 15.61 -7.14
N PHE A 365 17.09 16.68 -6.41
CA PHE A 365 18.05 17.72 -6.02
C PHE A 365 19.27 17.21 -5.25
N PRO A 366 19.15 16.27 -4.30
CA PRO A 366 20.34 15.74 -3.62
C PRO A 366 21.33 15.10 -4.60
N SER A 367 20.85 14.37 -5.60
CA SER A 367 21.71 13.75 -6.61
C SER A 367 22.33 14.77 -7.58
N TRP A 368 21.61 15.85 -7.91
CA TRP A 368 22.04 16.82 -8.91
C TRP A 368 22.95 17.92 -8.35
N PHE A 369 22.72 18.34 -7.10
CA PHE A 369 23.28 19.59 -6.58
C PHE A 369 24.06 19.45 -5.28
N ASN A 370 23.94 18.36 -4.54
CA ASN A 370 24.63 18.24 -3.25
C ASN A 370 26.16 18.29 -3.42
N ALA A 371 26.72 17.50 -4.36
CA ALA A 371 28.15 17.51 -4.66
C ALA A 371 28.64 18.84 -5.26
N VAL A 372 27.78 19.54 -6.02
CA VAL A 372 28.14 20.79 -6.73
C VAL A 372 28.11 21.99 -5.77
N LEU A 373 27.14 22.03 -4.85
CA LEU A 373 26.89 23.19 -3.98
C LEU A 373 27.48 23.03 -2.57
N GLY A 374 27.70 21.79 -2.11
CA GLY A 374 28.22 21.49 -0.78
C GLY A 374 27.42 22.21 0.31
N VAL A 375 28.10 22.99 1.14
CA VAL A 375 27.50 23.75 2.25
C VAL A 375 26.42 24.74 1.80
N ARG A 376 26.46 25.23 0.56
CA ARG A 376 25.50 26.20 0.00
C ARG A 376 24.21 25.54 -0.52
N TYR A 377 24.09 24.21 -0.44
CA TYR A 377 22.94 23.47 -0.98
C TYR A 377 21.61 23.90 -0.33
N ASN A 378 21.59 24.10 0.98
CA ASN A 378 20.37 24.47 1.69
C ASN A 378 19.92 25.90 1.35
N ASP A 379 20.86 26.83 1.21
CA ASP A 379 20.58 28.21 0.81
C ASP A 379 20.02 28.26 -0.62
N TRP A 380 20.65 27.53 -1.55
CA TRP A 380 20.15 27.39 -2.92
C TRP A 380 18.76 26.77 -2.96
N LYS A 381 18.51 25.72 -2.17
CA LYS A 381 17.20 25.06 -2.12
C LYS A 381 16.12 25.99 -1.57
N ALA A 382 16.43 26.80 -0.56
CA ALA A 382 15.53 27.81 -0.03
C ALA A 382 15.22 28.87 -1.10
N GLU A 383 16.25 29.34 -1.82
CA GLU A 383 16.09 30.31 -2.90
C GLU A 383 15.28 29.75 -4.07
N PHE A 384 15.52 28.50 -4.47
CA PHE A 384 14.71 27.80 -5.46
C PHE A 384 13.23 27.75 -5.05
N HIS A 385 12.93 27.41 -3.80
CA HIS A 385 11.54 27.39 -3.30
C HIS A 385 10.93 28.80 -3.23
N ARG A 386 11.73 29.83 -2.95
CA ARG A 386 11.28 31.23 -3.01
C ARG A 386 10.86 31.58 -4.44
N LEU A 387 11.73 31.30 -5.43
CA LEU A 387 11.46 31.54 -6.85
C LEU A 387 10.25 30.76 -7.35
N TYR A 388 10.19 29.45 -7.04
CA TYR A 388 9.05 28.59 -7.40
C TYR A 388 7.71 29.18 -6.97
N ASN A 389 7.67 29.85 -5.80
CA ASN A 389 6.44 30.41 -5.22
C ASN A 389 6.14 31.85 -5.64
N LEU A 390 6.96 32.49 -6.48
CA LEU A 390 6.69 33.83 -6.97
C LEU A 390 5.34 33.91 -7.71
N GLU A 391 4.87 35.14 -7.87
CA GLU A 391 3.60 35.42 -8.56
C GLU A 391 3.83 36.02 -9.95
N SER A 392 4.82 36.90 -10.11
CA SER A 392 5.19 37.50 -11.40
C SER A 392 6.19 36.63 -12.15
N VAL A 393 5.99 36.54 -13.46
CA VAL A 393 6.93 35.90 -14.38
C VAL A 393 8.21 36.72 -14.47
N GLU A 394 8.11 38.05 -14.55
CA GLU A 394 9.24 38.96 -14.62
C GLU A 394 10.15 38.83 -13.38
N ASP A 395 9.56 38.84 -12.18
CA ASP A 395 10.29 38.64 -10.93
C ASP A 395 10.99 37.27 -10.88
N PHE A 396 10.34 36.24 -11.43
CA PHE A 396 10.92 34.91 -11.54
C PHE A 396 12.11 34.89 -12.50
N GLU A 397 11.99 35.49 -13.68
CA GLU A 397 13.05 35.52 -14.69
C GLU A 397 14.29 36.26 -14.18
N LEU A 398 14.10 37.39 -13.50
CA LEU A 398 15.17 38.16 -12.86
C LEU A 398 15.79 37.35 -11.71
N GLY A 399 14.97 36.89 -10.77
CA GLY A 399 15.45 36.14 -9.61
C GLY A 399 16.12 34.82 -9.97
N TRP A 400 15.68 34.15 -11.03
CA TRP A 400 16.33 32.94 -11.53
C TRP A 400 17.74 33.24 -12.04
N ARG A 401 17.90 34.32 -12.82
CA ARG A 401 19.22 34.77 -13.31
C ARG A 401 20.16 35.07 -12.15
N ASP A 402 19.67 35.80 -11.14
CA ASP A 402 20.45 36.16 -9.96
C ASP A 402 20.86 34.94 -9.13
N MET A 403 19.96 33.96 -8.96
CA MET A 403 20.27 32.69 -8.32
C MET A 403 21.36 31.94 -9.10
N VAL A 404 21.24 31.81 -10.42
CA VAL A 404 22.24 31.10 -11.24
C VAL A 404 23.62 31.76 -11.12
N ASN A 405 23.68 33.10 -11.13
CA ASN A 405 24.92 33.86 -10.95
C ASN A 405 25.51 33.63 -9.55
N SER A 406 24.71 33.79 -8.50
CA SER A 406 25.15 33.73 -7.11
C SER A 406 25.70 32.35 -6.71
N PHE A 407 25.10 31.29 -7.27
CA PHE A 407 25.53 29.92 -7.01
C PHE A 407 26.53 29.38 -8.05
N GLY A 408 26.84 30.13 -9.11
CA GLY A 408 27.83 29.76 -10.14
C GLY A 408 27.37 28.59 -11.02
N LEU A 409 26.10 28.53 -11.38
CA LEU A 409 25.46 27.36 -12.00
C LEU A 409 25.28 27.44 -13.53
N HIS A 410 25.97 28.37 -14.19
CA HIS A 410 25.78 28.67 -15.63
C HIS A 410 25.95 27.47 -16.56
N THR A 411 26.90 26.58 -16.26
CA THR A 411 27.21 25.40 -17.08
C THR A 411 26.46 24.14 -16.63
N ASN A 412 25.63 24.25 -15.59
CA ASN A 412 24.93 23.11 -15.03
C ASN A 412 23.73 22.71 -15.91
N ARG A 413 23.81 21.50 -16.50
CA ARG A 413 22.78 20.97 -17.40
C ARG A 413 21.40 20.83 -16.74
N HIS A 414 21.33 20.51 -15.44
CA HIS A 414 20.07 20.36 -14.72
C HIS A 414 19.38 21.71 -14.53
N ILE A 415 20.13 22.77 -14.20
CA ILE A 415 19.61 24.14 -14.11
C ILE A 415 19.11 24.63 -15.47
N ALA A 416 19.88 24.40 -16.54
CA ALA A 416 19.44 24.73 -17.90
C ALA A 416 18.14 24.00 -18.27
N SER A 417 18.04 22.71 -17.94
CA SER A 417 16.83 21.90 -18.18
C SER A 417 15.62 22.38 -17.37
N LEU A 418 15.81 22.71 -16.07
CA LEU A 418 14.76 23.28 -15.24
C LEU A 418 14.26 24.60 -15.82
N PHE A 419 15.16 25.49 -16.23
CA PHE A 419 14.77 26.76 -16.84
C PHE A 419 14.04 26.57 -18.17
N ALA A 420 14.47 25.64 -19.02
CA ALA A 420 13.78 25.32 -20.27
C ALA A 420 12.34 24.83 -20.04
N LEU A 421 12.09 24.11 -18.94
CA LEU A 421 10.78 23.55 -18.57
C LEU A 421 10.00 24.40 -17.55
N ARG A 422 10.44 25.64 -17.25
CA ARG A 422 9.87 26.49 -16.19
C ARG A 422 8.35 26.72 -16.29
N SER A 423 7.81 26.77 -17.50
CA SER A 423 6.36 26.93 -17.73
C SER A 423 5.52 25.72 -17.33
N LEU A 424 6.16 24.59 -16.99
CA LEU A 424 5.53 23.37 -16.51
C LEU A 424 5.66 23.17 -15.00
N TRP A 425 6.54 23.90 -14.29
CA TRP A 425 6.76 23.65 -12.86
C TRP A 425 6.77 24.89 -11.99
N ALA A 426 7.05 26.09 -12.50
CA ALA A 426 7.10 27.30 -11.67
C ALA A 426 5.69 27.91 -11.51
N LEU A 427 5.28 28.26 -10.28
CA LEU A 427 3.94 28.79 -10.03
C LEU A 427 3.60 30.08 -10.78
N PRO A 428 4.51 31.03 -11.06
CA PRO A 428 4.20 32.19 -11.90
C PRO A 428 3.52 31.84 -13.23
N TYR A 429 3.88 30.69 -13.81
CA TYR A 429 3.34 30.20 -15.08
C TYR A 429 2.11 29.31 -14.94
N LEU A 430 1.80 28.84 -13.72
CA LEU A 430 0.79 27.82 -13.45
C LEU A 430 -0.42 28.37 -12.67
N ARG A 431 -0.29 29.52 -12.02
CA ARG A 431 -1.28 30.10 -11.10
C ARG A 431 -2.68 30.31 -11.69
N SER A 432 -2.79 30.50 -13.00
CA SER A 432 -4.07 30.66 -13.69
C SER A 432 -4.85 29.35 -13.93
N HIS A 433 -4.29 28.19 -13.56
CA HIS A 433 -4.90 26.88 -13.79
C HIS A 433 -5.26 26.20 -12.47
N VAL A 434 -6.23 25.29 -12.49
CA VAL A 434 -6.70 24.59 -11.28
C VAL A 434 -5.70 23.51 -10.84
N PHE A 435 -5.28 23.54 -9.58
CA PHE A 435 -4.38 22.55 -8.98
C PHE A 435 -4.95 21.87 -7.74
N ALA A 436 -6.15 22.25 -7.28
CA ALA A 436 -6.81 21.60 -6.14
C ALA A 436 -6.01 21.61 -4.82
N GLY A 437 -4.99 22.45 -4.68
CA GLY A 437 -4.06 22.41 -3.53
C GLY A 437 -3.03 21.28 -3.56
N MET A 438 -2.94 20.49 -4.64
CA MET A 438 -1.99 19.35 -4.76
C MET A 438 -0.52 19.75 -4.73
N THR A 439 -0.19 21.00 -5.07
CA THR A 439 1.19 21.53 -5.02
C THR A 439 1.65 21.91 -3.60
N THR A 440 0.75 21.89 -2.61
CA THR A 440 1.12 22.18 -1.23
C THR A 440 1.86 21.00 -0.58
N ALA A 441 2.84 21.30 0.27
CA ALA A 441 3.70 20.28 0.87
C ALA A 441 2.94 19.22 1.71
N GLY A 442 1.79 19.57 2.28
CA GLY A 442 0.94 18.64 3.03
C GLY A 442 0.27 17.62 2.12
N HIS A 443 -0.40 18.07 1.05
CA HIS A 443 -1.07 17.19 0.10
C HIS A 443 -0.07 16.35 -0.69
N SER A 444 1.06 16.92 -1.12
CA SER A 444 2.10 16.16 -1.82
C SER A 444 2.65 15.00 -0.99
N LYS A 445 2.87 15.21 0.32
CA LYS A 445 3.29 14.14 1.24
C LYS A 445 2.20 13.10 1.43
N SER A 446 0.94 13.53 1.55
CA SER A 446 -0.21 12.62 1.68
C SER A 446 -0.39 11.73 0.45
N ILE A 447 -0.32 12.32 -0.76
CA ILE A 447 -0.40 11.60 -2.04
C ILE A 447 0.78 10.64 -2.17
N ASN A 448 2.01 11.08 -1.91
CA ASN A 448 3.17 10.19 -1.98
C ASN A 448 3.07 9.04 -0.97
N ALA A 449 2.69 9.31 0.27
CA ALA A 449 2.46 8.27 1.28
C ALA A 449 1.35 7.29 0.85
N PHE A 450 0.29 7.80 0.22
CA PHE A 450 -0.78 6.98 -0.35
C PHE A 450 -0.25 6.06 -1.46
N ILE A 451 0.53 6.59 -2.40
CA ILE A 451 1.16 5.81 -3.47
C ILE A 451 2.09 4.72 -2.91
N GLN A 452 2.94 5.06 -1.93
CA GLN A 452 3.88 4.12 -1.32
C GLN A 452 3.19 2.94 -0.60
N ARG A 453 1.94 3.08 -0.15
CA ARG A 453 1.19 1.97 0.45
C ARG A 453 0.90 0.85 -0.55
N PHE A 454 0.75 1.16 -1.84
CA PHE A 454 0.53 0.16 -2.88
C PHE A 454 1.82 -0.57 -3.29
N LEU A 455 2.99 0.01 -3.00
CA LEU A 455 4.28 -0.40 -3.55
C LEU A 455 5.12 -1.28 -2.61
N SER A 456 4.50 -1.86 -1.56
CA SER A 456 5.24 -2.66 -0.59
C SER A 456 6.09 -3.76 -1.27
N ALA A 457 7.34 -3.93 -0.83
CA ALA A 457 8.41 -4.65 -1.52
C ALA A 457 8.21 -6.19 -1.71
N GLN A 458 7.00 -6.71 -1.51
CA GLN A 458 6.70 -8.14 -1.52
C GLN A 458 5.43 -8.55 -2.29
N THR A 459 4.65 -7.61 -2.85
CA THR A 459 3.39 -7.96 -3.50
C THR A 459 3.60 -8.46 -4.93
N ARG A 460 3.14 -9.69 -5.22
CA ARG A 460 2.89 -10.13 -6.60
C ARG A 460 1.81 -9.24 -7.21
N LEU A 461 1.75 -9.12 -8.53
CA LEU A 461 0.80 -8.22 -9.19
C LEU A 461 -0.68 -8.59 -8.93
N ALA A 462 -1.01 -9.88 -8.87
CA ALA A 462 -2.33 -10.33 -8.44
C ALA A 462 -2.70 -9.76 -7.05
N HIS A 463 -1.73 -9.71 -6.15
CA HIS A 463 -1.92 -9.08 -4.84
C HIS A 463 -1.93 -7.56 -4.94
N PHE A 464 -1.24 -6.93 -5.89
CA PHE A 464 -1.34 -5.48 -6.10
C PHE A 464 -2.77 -5.07 -6.48
N VAL A 465 -3.42 -5.76 -7.43
CA VAL A 465 -4.82 -5.46 -7.82
C VAL A 465 -5.78 -5.70 -6.66
N GLU A 466 -5.61 -6.79 -5.90
CA GLU A 466 -6.39 -7.03 -4.67
C GLU A 466 -6.15 -5.97 -3.60
N GLN A 467 -4.90 -5.56 -3.37
CA GLN A 467 -4.54 -4.54 -2.38
C GLN A 467 -5.05 -3.16 -2.77
N VAL A 468 -5.03 -2.83 -4.07
CA VAL A 468 -5.67 -1.63 -4.58
C VAL A 468 -7.17 -1.69 -4.33
N ALA A 469 -7.84 -2.81 -4.63
CA ALA A 469 -9.27 -2.99 -4.37
C ALA A 469 -9.60 -2.81 -2.88
N VAL A 470 -8.88 -3.50 -1.98
CA VAL A 470 -9.05 -3.36 -0.52
C VAL A 470 -8.80 -1.93 -0.05
N THR A 471 -7.83 -1.23 -0.61
CA THR A 471 -7.53 0.16 -0.22
C THR A 471 -8.60 1.13 -0.72
N VAL A 472 -9.16 0.91 -1.91
CA VAL A 472 -10.27 1.67 -2.46
C VAL A 472 -11.52 1.42 -1.60
N ASP A 473 -11.89 0.16 -1.36
CA ASP A 473 -13.04 -0.24 -0.54
C ASP A 473 -12.92 0.25 0.92
N PHE A 474 -11.75 0.09 1.54
CA PHE A 474 -11.49 0.58 2.90
C PHE A 474 -11.60 2.11 2.99
N LYS A 475 -11.20 2.85 1.95
CA LYS A 475 -11.32 4.31 1.95
C LYS A 475 -12.75 4.78 1.69
N ASP A 476 -13.55 4.04 0.94
CA ASP A 476 -14.96 4.36 0.80
C ASP A 476 -15.62 4.26 2.20
N GLN A 477 -15.33 3.21 2.97
CA GLN A 477 -15.87 3.04 4.35
C GLN A 477 -15.23 3.96 5.41
N ALA A 478 -13.90 4.09 5.44
CA ALA A 478 -13.18 4.93 6.41
C ALA A 478 -13.31 6.42 6.08
N GLY A 479 -13.45 6.76 4.80
CA GLY A 479 -13.74 8.11 4.32
C GLY A 479 -15.14 8.56 4.74
N GLU A 480 -16.13 7.68 4.71
CA GLU A 480 -17.46 7.92 5.26
C GLU A 480 -17.44 8.12 6.79
N GLN A 481 -16.70 7.28 7.53
CA GLN A 481 -16.54 7.44 8.99
C GLN A 481 -15.80 8.75 9.35
N GLN A 482 -14.74 9.10 8.62
CA GLN A 482 -13.99 10.32 8.84
C GLN A 482 -14.81 11.56 8.41
N THR A 483 -15.61 11.43 7.36
CA THR A 483 -16.61 12.45 6.95
C THR A 483 -17.64 12.66 8.07
N MET A 484 -18.17 11.58 8.65
CA MET A 484 -19.10 11.64 9.77
C MET A 484 -18.44 12.30 10.99
N GLN A 485 -17.22 11.90 11.37
CA GLN A 485 -16.49 12.52 12.48
C GLN A 485 -16.16 14.00 12.24
N GLN A 486 -15.77 14.40 11.03
CA GLN A 486 -15.50 15.80 10.71
C GLN A 486 -16.79 16.62 10.63
N ASN A 487 -17.90 16.03 10.21
CA ASN A 487 -19.22 16.68 10.25
C ASN A 487 -19.75 16.82 11.69
N LEU A 488 -19.32 15.95 12.61
CA LEU A 488 -19.60 16.02 14.05
C LEU A 488 -18.72 17.06 14.79
N GLN A 489 -17.65 17.57 14.16
CA GLN A 489 -16.87 18.66 14.76
C GLN A 489 -17.67 19.96 14.75
N ASN A 490 -17.87 20.56 15.93
CA ASN A 490 -18.43 21.90 16.03
C ASN A 490 -17.52 22.88 15.28
N ILE A 491 -18.04 23.47 14.20
CA ILE A 491 -17.32 24.48 13.43
C ILE A 491 -17.19 25.74 14.28
N CYS A 492 -15.95 26.07 14.66
CA CYS A 492 -15.64 27.29 15.38
C CYS A 492 -15.39 28.44 14.38
N LEU A 493 -16.19 29.49 14.47
CA LEU A 493 -16.01 30.73 13.71
C LEU A 493 -14.93 31.58 14.39
N LYS A 494 -13.96 32.09 13.61
CA LYS A 494 -12.81 32.86 14.11
C LYS A 494 -12.99 34.37 13.97
N THR A 495 -13.77 34.82 12.99
CA THR A 495 -13.93 36.26 12.70
C THR A 495 -15.31 36.78 13.07
N GLY A 496 -16.31 35.89 13.19
CA GLY A 496 -17.70 36.26 13.43
C GLY A 496 -18.36 36.92 12.21
N ALA A 497 -17.69 36.95 11.05
CA ALA A 497 -18.22 37.58 9.86
C ALA A 497 -19.41 36.76 9.28
N PRO A 498 -20.49 37.40 8.81
CA PRO A 498 -21.63 36.69 8.20
C PRO A 498 -21.22 35.77 7.03
N MET A 499 -20.25 36.19 6.22
CA MET A 499 -19.74 35.39 5.10
C MET A 499 -19.00 34.12 5.58
N GLU A 500 -18.41 34.15 6.77
CA GLU A 500 -17.78 33.00 7.41
C GLU A 500 -18.84 31.97 7.79
N ALA A 501 -19.91 32.42 8.45
CA ALA A 501 -21.04 31.57 8.83
C ALA A 501 -21.71 30.95 7.58
N HIS A 502 -21.91 31.75 6.53
CA HIS A 502 -22.43 31.25 5.24
C HIS A 502 -21.52 30.18 4.63
N ALA A 503 -20.20 30.40 4.61
CA ALA A 503 -19.28 29.41 4.07
C ALA A 503 -19.27 28.11 4.88
N ALA A 504 -19.41 28.18 6.20
CA ALA A 504 -19.44 27.03 7.09
C ALA A 504 -20.63 26.08 6.80
N THR A 505 -21.78 26.61 6.35
CA THR A 505 -22.96 25.79 6.03
C THR A 505 -22.82 25.06 4.70
N VAL A 506 -22.06 25.61 3.75
CA VAL A 506 -21.95 25.09 2.38
C VAL A 506 -20.73 24.20 2.19
N LEU A 507 -19.58 24.59 2.73
CA LEU A 507 -18.29 23.94 2.48
C LEU A 507 -18.06 22.74 3.41
N THR A 508 -17.25 21.79 2.95
CA THR A 508 -16.67 20.77 3.84
C THR A 508 -15.76 21.41 4.88
N PRO A 509 -15.52 20.76 6.04
CA PRO A 509 -14.59 21.26 7.06
C PRO A 509 -13.19 21.59 6.51
N PHE A 510 -12.68 20.79 5.57
CA PHE A 510 -11.41 21.04 4.89
C PHE A 510 -11.42 22.36 4.10
N ALA A 511 -12.37 22.52 3.17
CA ALA A 511 -12.44 23.71 2.34
C ALA A 511 -12.79 24.96 3.15
N PHE A 512 -13.68 24.82 4.14
CA PHE A 512 -14.01 25.88 5.09
C PHE A 512 -12.77 26.34 5.86
N SER A 513 -11.97 25.41 6.39
CA SER A 513 -10.73 25.74 7.10
C SER A 513 -9.78 26.58 6.22
N LYS A 514 -9.64 26.21 4.94
CA LYS A 514 -8.81 26.97 3.98
C LYS A 514 -9.35 28.35 3.66
N LEU A 515 -10.66 28.49 3.52
CA LEU A 515 -11.29 29.79 3.35
C LEU A 515 -11.14 30.65 4.63
N GLN A 516 -11.37 30.06 5.80
CA GLN A 516 -11.26 30.72 7.09
C GLN A 516 -9.83 31.23 7.36
N GLU A 517 -8.80 30.45 7.01
CA GLU A 517 -7.40 30.91 7.02
C GLU A 517 -7.22 32.18 6.18
N GLN A 518 -7.79 32.23 4.97
CA GLN A 518 -7.73 33.43 4.12
C GLN A 518 -8.52 34.61 4.69
N LEU A 519 -9.68 34.34 5.31
CA LEU A 519 -10.52 35.38 5.90
C LEU A 519 -9.87 36.04 7.12
N VAL A 520 -9.27 35.24 8.01
CA VAL A 520 -8.48 35.75 9.15
C VAL A 520 -7.31 36.61 8.64
N LEU A 521 -6.63 36.17 7.58
CA LEU A 521 -5.54 36.93 7.00
C LEU A 521 -6.00 38.22 6.32
N ALA A 522 -7.23 38.28 5.81
CA ALA A 522 -7.81 39.46 5.16
C ALA A 522 -7.91 40.68 6.10
N ALA A 523 -8.03 40.46 7.41
CA ALA A 523 -8.07 41.54 8.41
C ALA A 523 -6.78 42.40 8.41
N HIS A 524 -5.65 41.82 8.03
CA HIS A 524 -4.36 42.50 7.93
C HIS A 524 -4.17 43.26 6.61
N TYR A 525 -5.19 43.34 5.75
CA TYR A 525 -5.10 44.01 4.47
C TYR A 525 -6.04 45.22 4.43
N ALA A 526 -5.54 46.30 3.85
CA ALA A 526 -6.33 47.48 3.50
C ALA A 526 -6.72 47.41 2.02
N SER A 527 -7.90 47.91 1.69
CA SER A 527 -8.47 48.01 0.35
C SER A 527 -8.59 49.49 0.00
N PHE A 528 -8.00 49.89 -1.12
CA PHE A 528 -8.03 51.25 -1.65
C PHE A 528 -8.80 51.23 -2.97
N GLN A 529 -9.90 51.99 -3.05
CA GLN A 529 -10.69 52.07 -4.27
C GLN A 529 -9.91 52.87 -5.33
N THR A 530 -9.89 52.33 -6.55
CA THR A 530 -9.41 52.96 -7.78
C THR A 530 -10.57 53.04 -8.77
N GLU A 531 -10.40 53.67 -9.94
CA GLU A 531 -11.50 53.92 -10.91
C GLU A 531 -12.39 52.69 -11.16
N ASP A 532 -11.79 51.55 -11.56
CA ASP A 532 -12.53 50.32 -11.88
C ASP A 532 -12.14 49.10 -11.02
N SER A 533 -11.33 49.29 -9.99
CA SER A 533 -10.81 48.17 -9.19
C SER A 533 -10.44 48.57 -7.76
N PHE A 534 -10.01 47.60 -6.97
CA PHE A 534 -9.42 47.82 -5.65
C PHE A 534 -7.96 47.43 -5.65
N LEU A 535 -7.11 48.30 -5.10
CA LEU A 535 -5.76 47.94 -4.72
C LEU A 535 -5.78 47.42 -3.28
N VAL A 536 -5.42 46.16 -3.08
CA VAL A 536 -5.42 45.51 -1.76
C VAL A 536 -4.00 45.24 -1.30
N ARG A 537 -3.62 45.73 -0.13
CA ARG A 537 -2.24 45.65 0.37
C ARG A 537 -2.20 45.34 1.86
N HIS A 538 -1.18 44.60 2.28
CA HIS A 538 -0.90 44.38 3.69
C HIS A 538 -0.65 45.71 4.40
N HIS A 539 -1.21 45.90 5.59
CA HIS A 539 -1.18 47.19 6.29
C HIS A 539 0.24 47.70 6.61
N THR A 540 1.23 46.82 6.71
CA THR A 540 2.64 47.18 6.97
C THR A 540 3.45 47.53 5.71
N LYS A 541 2.89 47.38 4.51
CA LYS A 541 3.63 47.60 3.25
C LYS A 541 3.20 48.93 2.61
N LEU A 542 4.17 49.73 2.19
CA LEU A 542 3.94 51.01 1.48
C LEU A 542 3.85 50.85 -0.03
N GLU A 543 4.38 49.76 -0.58
CA GLU A 543 4.40 49.45 -2.01
C GLU A 543 3.87 48.04 -2.31
N GLY A 544 3.59 47.78 -3.59
CA GLY A 544 3.01 46.52 -4.06
C GLY A 544 1.51 46.41 -3.81
N GLY A 545 1.02 45.19 -3.60
CA GLY A 545 -0.39 44.88 -3.41
C GLY A 545 -0.97 44.06 -4.56
N ARG A 546 -2.28 43.84 -4.51
CA ARG A 546 -3.03 43.06 -5.49
C ARG A 546 -4.21 43.85 -5.99
N LYS A 547 -4.34 43.91 -7.31
CA LYS A 547 -5.55 44.42 -7.97
C LYS A 547 -6.66 43.39 -7.81
N VAL A 548 -7.83 43.86 -7.38
CA VAL A 548 -9.06 43.09 -7.23
C VAL A 548 -10.17 43.81 -7.99
N TYR A 549 -10.74 43.13 -8.97
CA TYR A 549 -11.90 43.60 -9.72
C TYR A 549 -13.17 43.09 -9.03
N TRP A 550 -14.15 43.95 -8.79
CA TRP A 550 -15.39 43.59 -8.12
C TRP A 550 -16.59 44.28 -8.78
N VAL A 551 -17.53 43.47 -9.28
CA VAL A 551 -18.80 43.91 -9.89
C VAL A 551 -19.95 43.42 -9.00
N PRO A 552 -20.44 44.26 -8.07
CA PRO A 552 -21.46 43.84 -7.09
C PRO A 552 -22.75 43.32 -7.73
N ARG A 553 -23.21 43.95 -8.82
CA ARG A 553 -24.49 43.60 -9.48
C ARG A 553 -24.48 42.20 -10.09
N GLU A 554 -23.32 41.75 -10.55
CA GLU A 554 -23.14 40.43 -11.18
C GLU A 554 -22.53 39.41 -10.21
N GLY A 555 -22.14 39.85 -9.01
CA GLY A 555 -21.44 39.02 -8.03
C GLY A 555 -20.09 38.50 -8.54
N ILE A 556 -19.40 39.24 -9.41
CA ILE A 556 -18.12 38.83 -10.02
C ILE A 556 -16.95 39.49 -9.28
N ILE A 557 -16.10 38.68 -8.66
CA ILE A 557 -14.81 39.08 -8.10
C ILE A 557 -13.63 38.38 -8.81
N SER A 558 -12.58 39.11 -9.13
CA SER A 558 -11.34 38.55 -9.65
C SER A 558 -10.15 39.21 -8.96
N CYS A 559 -9.09 38.43 -8.70
CA CYS A 559 -7.88 38.95 -8.08
C CYS A 559 -6.65 38.54 -8.88
N SER A 560 -5.76 39.49 -9.10
CA SER A 560 -4.45 39.30 -9.74
C SER A 560 -3.54 38.23 -9.12
N CYS A 561 -3.82 37.74 -7.89
CA CYS A 561 -3.06 36.63 -7.31
C CYS A 561 -3.47 35.23 -7.82
N HIS A 562 -4.59 35.13 -8.55
CA HIS A 562 -5.14 33.90 -9.12
C HIS A 562 -5.38 32.74 -8.14
N GLN A 563 -5.47 33.00 -6.84
CA GLN A 563 -5.62 31.95 -5.83
C GLN A 563 -6.93 31.15 -6.00
N PHE A 564 -7.99 31.81 -6.46
CA PHE A 564 -9.28 31.16 -6.65
C PHE A 564 -9.23 30.22 -7.85
N GLU A 565 -8.66 30.65 -8.95
CA GLU A 565 -8.40 29.85 -10.15
C GLU A 565 -7.48 28.66 -9.80
N PHE A 566 -6.48 28.89 -8.96
CA PHE A 566 -5.52 27.87 -8.57
C PHE A 566 -6.07 26.80 -7.61
N SER A 567 -6.89 27.19 -6.64
CA SER A 567 -7.31 26.33 -5.52
C SER A 567 -8.82 26.12 -5.39
N GLY A 568 -9.63 26.93 -6.06
CA GLY A 568 -11.08 27.02 -5.85
C GLY A 568 -11.49 27.72 -4.55
N ILE A 569 -10.56 28.36 -3.84
CA ILE A 569 -10.79 29.07 -2.58
C ILE A 569 -10.44 30.54 -2.75
N LEU A 570 -11.33 31.45 -2.34
CA LEU A 570 -11.10 32.89 -2.41
C LEU A 570 -9.88 33.32 -1.59
N CYS A 571 -9.04 34.18 -2.17
CA CYS A 571 -7.92 34.77 -1.44
C CYS A 571 -8.36 35.82 -0.43
N ARG A 572 -7.48 36.08 0.53
CA ARG A 572 -7.58 37.20 1.48
C ARG A 572 -7.84 38.56 0.82
N HIS A 573 -7.32 38.80 -0.39
CA HIS A 573 -7.51 40.06 -1.10
C HIS A 573 -8.94 40.25 -1.59
N ALA A 574 -9.50 39.20 -2.22
CA ALA A 574 -10.88 39.18 -2.66
C ALA A 574 -11.82 39.26 -1.45
N LEU A 575 -11.56 38.49 -0.39
CA LEU A 575 -12.33 38.52 0.84
C LEU A 575 -12.32 39.90 1.50
N ARG A 576 -11.18 40.59 1.51
CA ARG A 576 -11.09 41.97 2.03
C ARG A 576 -12.01 42.92 1.27
N VAL A 577 -12.05 42.84 -0.06
CA VAL A 577 -12.92 43.68 -0.89
C VAL A 577 -14.39 43.33 -0.69
N LEU A 578 -14.74 42.05 -0.58
CA LEU A 578 -16.10 41.64 -0.22
C LEU A 578 -16.52 42.20 1.14
N SER A 579 -15.64 42.18 2.14
CA SER A 579 -15.91 42.80 3.45
C SER A 579 -16.10 44.30 3.34
N THR A 580 -15.28 45.01 2.56
CA THR A 580 -15.44 46.47 2.32
C THR A 580 -16.75 46.78 1.59
N GLY A 581 -17.16 45.92 0.67
CA GLY A 581 -18.41 46.04 -0.07
C GLY A 581 -19.66 45.56 0.69
N ASN A 582 -19.58 45.33 2.00
CA ASN A 582 -20.67 44.82 2.84
C ASN A 582 -21.33 43.54 2.28
N CYS A 583 -20.54 42.68 1.65
CA CYS A 583 -21.00 41.40 1.13
C CYS A 583 -21.10 40.40 2.29
N PHE A 584 -22.31 40.03 2.69
CA PHE A 584 -22.54 39.12 3.82
C PHE A 584 -22.59 37.64 3.44
N GLN A 585 -22.71 37.33 2.14
CA GLN A 585 -22.74 35.97 1.61
C GLN A 585 -21.78 35.86 0.44
N ILE A 586 -20.99 34.79 0.42
CA ILE A 586 -20.07 34.52 -0.70
C ILE A 586 -20.90 34.16 -1.93
N PRO A 587 -20.70 34.82 -3.09
CA PRO A 587 -21.43 34.48 -4.30
C PRO A 587 -21.20 33.01 -4.68
N ASP A 588 -22.27 32.31 -5.06
CA ASP A 588 -22.29 30.86 -5.28
C ASP A 588 -21.19 30.33 -6.21
N ARG A 589 -20.82 31.13 -7.21
CA ARG A 589 -19.77 30.81 -8.18
C ARG A 589 -18.39 30.64 -7.55
N TYR A 590 -18.15 31.20 -6.36
CA TYR A 590 -16.92 31.06 -5.58
C TYR A 590 -16.99 29.98 -4.50
N LEU A 591 -18.07 29.19 -4.52
CA LEU A 591 -18.25 27.98 -3.73
C LEU A 591 -18.40 26.81 -4.70
N PRO A 592 -17.32 26.34 -5.35
CA PRO A 592 -17.42 25.33 -6.41
C PRO A 592 -17.93 23.99 -5.85
N HIS A 593 -18.70 23.26 -6.64
CA HIS A 593 -19.36 22.00 -6.23
C HIS A 593 -18.39 21.01 -5.55
N ARG A 594 -17.16 20.92 -6.06
CA ARG A 594 -16.10 20.06 -5.54
C ARG A 594 -15.68 20.33 -4.10
N TRP A 595 -16.01 21.48 -3.52
CA TRP A 595 -15.66 21.86 -2.15
C TRP A 595 -16.88 21.90 -1.24
N ARG A 596 -18.07 21.70 -1.82
CA ARG A 596 -19.32 21.66 -1.06
C ARG A 596 -19.45 20.32 -0.34
N ARG A 597 -20.24 20.33 0.74
CA ARG A 597 -20.77 19.10 1.30
C ARG A 597 -21.66 18.45 0.25
N ILE A 598 -21.41 17.18 -0.06
CA ILE A 598 -22.31 16.42 -0.91
C ILE A 598 -23.50 16.04 -0.03
N SER A 599 -24.56 16.85 -0.06
CA SER A 599 -25.88 16.36 0.33
C SER A 599 -26.28 15.39 -0.76
N THR A 600 -26.32 14.08 -0.49
CA THR A 600 -26.84 13.08 -1.43
C THR A 600 -28.22 13.52 -1.85
N PRO A 601 -28.42 14.02 -3.09
CA PRO A 601 -29.74 14.34 -3.55
C PRO A 601 -30.42 13.00 -3.79
N SER A 602 -31.62 12.83 -3.23
CA SER A 602 -32.59 11.85 -3.70
C SER A 602 -32.54 11.83 -5.24
N THR A 603 -32.00 10.76 -5.79
CA THR A 603 -31.90 10.56 -7.24
C THR A 603 -33.32 10.37 -7.75
N LYS A 604 -33.95 11.46 -8.18
CA LYS A 604 -35.05 11.40 -9.14
C LYS A 604 -34.46 10.95 -10.47
N SER A 605 -34.39 9.64 -10.68
CA SER A 605 -34.33 9.06 -12.02
C SER A 605 -35.20 7.82 -12.04
N LEU A 606 -36.26 7.92 -12.85
CA LEU A 606 -37.22 6.86 -13.13
C LEU A 606 -36.51 5.64 -13.71
N GLN A 607 -36.64 4.47 -13.08
CA GLN A 607 -37.09 3.21 -13.69
C GLN A 607 -37.18 2.09 -12.64
N ASN A 608 -38.14 1.21 -12.88
CA ASN A 608 -38.96 0.49 -11.91
C ASN A 608 -38.39 -0.85 -11.40
N THR A 609 -38.92 -1.25 -10.23
CA THR A 609 -39.23 -2.63 -9.77
C THR A 609 -38.22 -3.51 -9.02
N HIS A 610 -37.02 -3.04 -8.64
CA HIS A 610 -36.18 -3.79 -7.67
C HIS A 610 -35.73 -3.02 -6.41
N ASN A 611 -36.14 -1.76 -6.25
CA ASN A 611 -35.56 -0.87 -5.24
C ASN A 611 -36.40 -0.64 -3.96
N ASP A 612 -37.60 -1.19 -3.86
CA ASP A 612 -38.51 -0.90 -2.72
C ASP A 612 -37.94 -1.40 -1.37
N HIS A 613 -37.20 -2.51 -1.36
CA HIS A 613 -36.55 -2.99 -0.13
C HIS A 613 -35.37 -2.09 0.27
N THR A 614 -34.51 -1.73 -0.67
CA THR A 614 -33.34 -0.88 -0.43
C THR A 614 -33.75 0.53 0.01
N GLU A 615 -34.77 1.11 -0.61
CA GLU A 615 -35.33 2.42 -0.24
C GLU A 615 -35.97 2.39 1.15
N ARG A 616 -36.69 1.33 1.50
CA ARG A 616 -37.26 1.15 2.86
C ARG A 616 -36.17 0.96 3.92
N VAL A 617 -35.09 0.26 3.59
CA VAL A 617 -33.94 0.10 4.50
C VAL A 617 -33.19 1.43 4.67
N GLN A 618 -33.00 2.20 3.59
CA GLN A 618 -32.39 3.54 3.66
C GLN A 618 -33.27 4.53 4.45
N LEU A 619 -34.59 4.48 4.27
CA LEU A 619 -35.53 5.28 5.07
C LEU A 619 -35.45 4.91 6.56
N LEU A 620 -35.41 3.61 6.87
CA LEU A 620 -35.25 3.13 8.24
C LEU A 620 -33.90 3.60 8.85
N GLN A 621 -32.81 3.50 8.10
CA GLN A 621 -31.49 4.00 8.53
C GLN A 621 -31.52 5.51 8.80
N SER A 622 -32.17 6.30 7.94
CA SER A 622 -32.34 7.74 8.16
C SER A 622 -33.17 8.04 9.42
N MET A 623 -34.25 7.29 9.66
CA MET A 623 -35.09 7.46 10.85
C MET A 623 -34.34 7.11 12.14
N VAL A 624 -33.57 6.02 12.12
CA VAL A 624 -32.72 5.62 13.26
C VAL A 624 -31.64 6.66 13.53
N SER A 625 -31.02 7.22 12.49
CA SER A 625 -30.05 8.31 12.64
C SER A 625 -30.66 9.55 13.29
N THR A 626 -31.86 9.95 12.88
CA THR A 626 -32.59 11.07 13.49
C THR A 626 -32.96 10.77 14.94
N LEU A 627 -33.42 9.54 15.24
CA LEU A 627 -33.71 9.10 16.60
C LEU A 627 -32.48 9.23 17.49
N VAL A 628 -31.32 8.72 17.06
CA VAL A 628 -30.07 8.82 17.82
C VAL A 628 -29.67 10.29 18.05
N THR A 629 -29.81 11.13 17.02
CA THR A 629 -29.48 12.56 17.08
C THR A 629 -30.36 13.32 18.07
N GLU A 630 -31.67 13.06 18.09
CA GLU A 630 -32.60 13.70 19.04
C GLU A 630 -32.45 13.16 20.46
N SER A 631 -32.11 11.87 20.59
CA SER A 631 -31.95 11.19 21.88
C SER A 631 -30.69 11.63 22.62
N ALA A 632 -29.61 11.94 21.89
CA ALA A 632 -28.35 12.39 22.47
C ALA A 632 -28.41 13.80 23.08
N LYS A 633 -29.50 14.55 22.89
CA LYS A 633 -29.64 15.93 23.40
C LYS A 633 -29.90 16.02 24.90
N SER A 634 -30.41 14.95 25.53
CA SER A 634 -30.55 14.90 27.00
C SER A 634 -30.58 13.46 27.49
N ARG A 635 -30.24 13.27 28.77
CA ARG A 635 -30.24 11.94 29.42
C ARG A 635 -31.63 11.31 29.42
N GLU A 636 -32.67 12.08 29.72
CA GLU A 636 -34.07 11.62 29.75
C GLU A 636 -34.53 11.13 28.37
N ARG A 637 -34.16 11.84 27.29
CA ARG A 637 -34.50 11.43 25.92
C ARG A 637 -33.77 10.16 25.52
N LEU A 638 -32.52 10.01 25.94
CA LEU A 638 -31.73 8.80 25.69
C LEU A 638 -32.34 7.59 26.41
N GLU A 639 -32.74 7.74 27.68
CA GLU A 639 -33.39 6.68 28.45
C GLU A 639 -34.70 6.23 27.78
N ILE A 640 -35.57 7.17 27.38
CA ILE A 640 -36.83 6.89 26.65
C ILE A 640 -36.56 6.18 25.32
N ALA A 641 -35.59 6.65 24.54
CA ALA A 641 -35.28 6.04 23.25
C ALA A 641 -34.71 4.62 23.39
N THR A 642 -33.87 4.40 24.40
CA THR A 642 -33.24 3.09 24.64
C THR A 642 -34.29 2.05 25.06
N GLU A 643 -35.23 2.44 25.94
CA GLU A 643 -36.36 1.59 26.34
C GLU A 643 -37.26 1.23 25.16
N ASN A 644 -37.68 2.22 24.38
CA ASN A 644 -38.58 2.00 23.23
C ASN A 644 -37.93 1.20 22.11
N VAL A 645 -36.64 1.41 21.82
CA VAL A 645 -35.90 0.62 20.83
C VAL A 645 -35.76 -0.83 21.27
N SER A 646 -35.55 -1.09 22.56
CA SER A 646 -35.48 -2.45 23.10
C SER A 646 -36.80 -3.22 22.89
N ILE A 647 -37.93 -2.58 23.17
CA ILE A 647 -39.28 -3.13 22.94
C ILE A 647 -39.56 -3.36 21.44
N LEU A 648 -39.11 -2.44 20.58
CA LEU A 648 -39.28 -2.60 19.14
C LEU A 648 -38.45 -3.77 18.61
N LEU A 649 -37.21 -3.92 19.08
CA LEU A 649 -36.31 -5.00 18.68
C LEU A 649 -36.84 -6.38 19.10
N SER A 650 -37.44 -6.50 20.29
CA SER A 650 -38.07 -7.77 20.70
C SER A 650 -39.24 -8.13 19.78
N ARG A 651 -40.13 -7.16 19.49
CA ARG A 651 -41.26 -7.37 18.57
C ARG A 651 -40.85 -7.76 17.15
N ILE A 652 -39.76 -7.17 16.63
CA ILE A 652 -39.24 -7.52 15.30
C ILE A 652 -38.66 -8.93 15.29
N ARG A 653 -37.96 -9.34 16.35
CA ARG A 653 -37.39 -10.70 16.48
C ARG A 653 -38.45 -11.80 16.57
N GLU A 654 -39.64 -11.45 17.05
CA GLU A 654 -40.79 -12.37 17.15
C GLU A 654 -41.53 -12.57 15.82
N GLN A 655 -41.21 -11.82 14.75
CA GLN A 655 -41.85 -11.99 13.44
C GLN A 655 -41.26 -13.17 12.65
N PRO A 656 -42.09 -14.04 12.03
CA PRO A 656 -41.62 -15.17 11.23
C PRO A 656 -40.99 -14.71 9.90
N ILE A 657 -39.85 -15.32 9.53
CA ILE A 657 -39.18 -15.08 8.25
C ILE A 657 -39.89 -15.89 7.15
N CYS A 658 -40.55 -15.23 6.20
CA CYS A 658 -41.20 -15.90 5.07
C CYS A 658 -40.16 -16.28 4.00
N SER A 659 -39.96 -17.58 3.77
CA SER A 659 -39.17 -18.12 2.67
C SER A 659 -40.02 -18.26 1.40
N GLN A 660 -40.15 -17.18 0.62
CA GLN A 660 -40.66 -17.30 -0.75
C GLN A 660 -39.52 -17.76 -1.66
N GLY A 661 -39.54 -19.04 -2.02
CA GLY A 661 -38.54 -19.59 -2.94
C GLY A 661 -38.68 -21.04 -3.35
N VAL A 662 -39.82 -21.73 -3.21
CA VAL A 662 -40.09 -23.00 -3.91
C VAL A 662 -41.61 -23.22 -4.01
N ARG A 663 -42.17 -23.10 -5.22
CA ARG A 663 -43.30 -23.89 -5.80
C ARG A 663 -44.00 -23.08 -6.90
N GLU A 664 -43.56 -23.26 -8.13
CA GLU A 664 -44.41 -23.13 -9.32
C GLU A 664 -43.72 -23.78 -10.53
N LEU A 665 -43.70 -25.12 -10.54
CA LEU A 665 -43.38 -25.94 -11.71
C LEU A 665 -44.22 -27.22 -11.64
N SER A 666 -45.55 -27.11 -11.82
CA SER A 666 -46.39 -28.24 -12.21
C SER A 666 -47.83 -27.80 -12.54
N SER A 667 -48.05 -27.15 -13.68
CA SER A 667 -49.30 -27.26 -14.44
C SER A 667 -49.24 -26.36 -15.67
N ASN A 668 -48.80 -26.90 -16.81
CA ASN A 668 -49.29 -26.49 -18.14
C ASN A 668 -48.90 -27.54 -19.18
N GLN A 669 -49.55 -28.69 -19.08
CA GLN A 669 -49.87 -29.54 -20.22
C GLN A 669 -51.32 -29.98 -20.06
N ARG A 670 -52.23 -29.31 -20.78
CA ARG A 670 -53.44 -29.89 -21.37
C ARG A 670 -54.25 -28.80 -22.11
N ASN A 671 -54.23 -28.95 -23.43
CA ASN A 671 -55.36 -28.85 -24.34
C ASN A 671 -56.00 -27.48 -24.66
N ILE A 672 -55.98 -27.24 -25.99
CA ILE A 672 -56.81 -26.40 -26.87
C ILE A 672 -56.32 -24.96 -27.04
#